data_AF-W8U9L0-F1
#
_entry.id   AF-W8U9L0-F1
#
_cell.length_a   1.000
_cell.length_b   1.000
_cell.length_c   1.000
_cell.angle_alpha   90.00
_cell.angle_beta   90.00
_cell.angle_gamma   90.00
#
_symmetry.space_group_name_H-M   'P 1'
#
loop_
_entity.id
_entity.type
_entity.pdbx_description
1 polymer ?
#
loop_
_entity_poly.entity_id
_entity_poly.type
_entity_poly.pdbx_seq_one_letter_code
_entity_poly.pdbx_strand_id
1 'polypeptide(L)'
;MRFITCILIAFSMLSSNICYASNLRVGIYEDKPFAFMGDDGRPQGFAIDVLEEVAQQQNFDIEYVHDSFPRNMEKLKNGELDMLVDVSQTSSRDAFMNFTNEFLMENWGIVISRPLGNIGTIFDLEDKKIALVKNDIYGENFRKQLKLFSVSAHIIQVDTYDEILEMLSDGSADAGVLNKLAISHYKLKNIASFRETPVIFSPVQMKFGFSKNIGRDFIENFDSTLYEMKSNPYSAFYKSANTWFMPEKGKQLPYWSKVVIYSLLGVALLAGLFIAILRKKVSRTRTKLESSCNEVMELNIKLQHDCEEIKQKKELLKKLAYYDKLTGLRNKQGLYSDIRMLCKHSGEFSIAFFDIDNLKGINNALGYKSGDALLKSISQRLSLLSHRFDSLYKWGGDEFVFIVEGASCRKKAELLAKETLSIFKNSLSVEGTPVFVSGCMGISCFPKDSGNPDELIKKATLALNHAKEGARNSYAFYEDSLAGQAAESFLMETRLREALLSDEFEVNYQPRVEPATGKIVGLEALIRWRDADGMPVRPDMFIPLAEESGLITSIGEVVLQKACMHAQNLCKIGHALPVSVNLSPKQFEDSNLIKILDDAIARSGLEPSLLELEITENAILDSLEDSIKTMELIRSRGIKLLLDDFGTGYSSLNYLMSLPIDFLKIDKIFMDRLFDDSKHESIVEFIIVLAKSLGLKIIAEGIEMPEQLDYLKSKNCDEYQGFIFSKPVPYESLLELLE
;
A
#
# COMPACT_ATOMS: atom_id res chain seq x y z
N MET A 1 31.87 73.38 -20.88
CA MET A 1 31.69 71.97 -20.45
C MET A 1 31.37 71.95 -18.97
N ARG A 2 30.33 71.22 -18.55
CA ARG A 2 29.57 71.33 -17.27
C ARG A 2 28.55 72.47 -17.20
N PHE A 3 27.55 72.47 -18.09
CA PHE A 3 26.28 73.20 -17.88
C PHE A 3 25.10 72.67 -18.72
N ILE A 4 25.17 71.44 -19.23
CA ILE A 4 24.10 70.82 -20.04
C ILE A 4 23.96 69.35 -19.62
N THR A 5 23.53 69.10 -18.38
CA THR A 5 23.12 67.76 -17.92
C THR A 5 22.19 67.82 -16.68
N CYS A 6 21.42 68.91 -16.53
CA CYS A 6 20.42 69.04 -15.46
C CYS A 6 18.97 69.25 -15.97
N ILE A 7 18.70 69.03 -17.26
CA ILE A 7 17.36 69.26 -17.87
C ILE A 7 16.71 67.96 -18.39
N LEU A 8 17.24 66.77 -18.04
CA LEU A 8 16.73 65.49 -18.58
C LEU A 8 16.32 64.43 -17.54
N ILE A 9 16.09 64.80 -16.27
CA ILE A 9 15.60 63.87 -15.23
C ILE A 9 14.32 64.36 -14.53
N ALA A 10 13.69 65.45 -14.99
CA ALA A 10 12.47 66.00 -14.38
C ALA A 10 11.19 65.77 -15.22
N PHE A 11 11.20 64.92 -16.26
CA PHE A 11 10.06 64.79 -17.18
C PHE A 11 9.71 63.35 -17.60
N SER A 12 9.94 62.35 -16.74
CA SER A 12 9.50 60.97 -17.00
C SER A 12 9.03 60.21 -15.77
N MET A 13 8.35 60.88 -14.84
CA MET A 13 7.43 60.23 -13.90
C MET A 13 6.03 60.86 -14.03
N LEU A 14 5.54 60.84 -15.26
CA LEU A 14 4.12 60.94 -15.61
C LEU A 14 3.78 59.62 -16.29
N SER A 15 3.66 58.57 -15.49
CA SER A 15 3.06 57.30 -15.90
C SER A 15 1.81 57.10 -15.06
N SER A 16 0.67 57.36 -15.71
CA SER A 16 -0.64 56.74 -15.48
C SER A 16 -1.22 56.80 -14.06
N ASN A 17 -1.64 57.99 -13.62
CA ASN A 17 -2.85 58.10 -12.80
C ASN A 17 -4.05 57.89 -13.74
N ILE A 18 -4.54 56.66 -13.81
CA ILE A 18 -5.83 56.39 -14.47
C ILE A 18 -6.91 56.92 -13.52
N CYS A 19 -7.58 57.99 -13.94
CA CYS A 19 -8.72 58.59 -13.27
C CYS A 19 -9.91 57.61 -13.37
N TYR A 20 -10.22 56.92 -12.28
CA TYR A 20 -11.50 56.23 -12.11
C TYR A 20 -12.38 57.07 -11.16
N ALA A 21 -13.69 57.08 -11.45
CA ALA A 21 -14.67 58.06 -10.96
C ALA A 21 -14.56 58.34 -9.45
N SER A 22 -14.49 59.62 -9.08
CA SER A 22 -14.33 60.08 -7.70
C SER A 22 -15.52 59.73 -6.79
N ASN A 23 -16.65 59.30 -7.35
CA ASN A 23 -17.87 58.99 -6.61
C ASN A 23 -18.63 57.82 -7.27
N LEU A 24 -18.95 56.77 -6.51
CA LEU A 24 -19.68 55.59 -6.98
C LEU A 24 -21.13 55.58 -6.47
N ARG A 25 -22.09 55.38 -7.39
CA ARG A 25 -23.50 55.18 -7.01
C ARG A 25 -23.75 53.72 -6.66
N VAL A 26 -23.98 53.46 -5.38
CA VAL A 26 -24.10 52.11 -4.81
C VAL A 26 -25.55 51.84 -4.42
N GLY A 27 -26.15 50.83 -5.04
CA GLY A 27 -27.51 50.39 -4.71
C GLY A 27 -27.56 49.58 -3.42
N ILE A 28 -28.47 49.94 -2.51
CA ILE A 28 -28.79 49.21 -1.28
C ILE A 28 -30.25 48.76 -1.33
N TYR A 29 -30.48 47.54 -0.87
CA TYR A 29 -31.80 46.94 -0.66
C TYR A 29 -31.85 46.30 0.74
N GLU A 30 -33.03 45.87 1.20
CA GLU A 30 -33.18 45.28 2.53
C GLU A 30 -32.66 43.84 2.58
N ASP A 31 -31.40 43.64 2.99
CA ASP A 31 -30.76 42.33 3.20
C ASP A 31 -29.98 42.29 4.52
N LYS A 32 -30.72 42.21 5.64
CA LYS A 32 -30.14 42.21 6.99
C LYS A 32 -29.40 40.89 7.27
N PRO A 33 -28.18 40.92 7.86
CA PRO A 33 -27.42 42.08 8.36
C PRO A 33 -26.34 42.62 7.39
N PHE A 34 -26.38 42.26 6.09
CA PHE A 34 -25.34 42.60 5.12
C PHE A 34 -25.43 44.04 4.60
N ALA A 35 -26.62 44.46 4.15
CA ALA A 35 -26.87 45.83 3.73
C ALA A 35 -28.36 46.13 3.92
N PHE A 36 -28.67 47.24 4.56
CA PHE A 36 -30.04 47.71 4.78
C PHE A 36 -30.03 49.18 5.18
N MET A 37 -31.19 49.83 5.18
CA MET A 37 -31.31 51.16 5.75
C MET A 37 -31.66 51.08 7.23
N GLY A 38 -30.83 51.69 8.07
CA GLY A 38 -31.11 51.84 9.49
C GLY A 38 -32.29 52.77 9.75
N ASP A 39 -32.85 52.70 10.96
CA ASP A 39 -33.95 53.55 11.40
C ASP A 39 -33.59 55.05 11.40
N ASP A 40 -32.29 55.36 11.41
CA ASP A 40 -31.72 56.71 11.32
C ASP A 40 -31.60 57.22 9.88
N GLY A 41 -32.05 56.44 8.90
CA GLY A 41 -31.99 56.77 7.48
C GLY A 41 -30.58 56.66 6.89
N ARG A 42 -29.67 55.94 7.55
CA ARG A 42 -28.30 55.70 7.04
C ARG A 42 -28.12 54.24 6.58
N PRO A 43 -27.31 54.00 5.55
CA PRO A 43 -26.81 52.68 5.20
C PRO A 43 -26.13 52.00 6.38
N GLN A 44 -26.53 50.76 6.66
CA GLN A 44 -25.93 49.93 7.71
C GLN A 44 -25.78 48.49 7.22
N GLY A 45 -24.79 47.79 7.76
CA GLY A 45 -24.60 46.35 7.55
C GLY A 45 -23.15 45.99 7.30
N PHE A 46 -22.87 44.68 7.35
CA PHE A 46 -21.52 44.15 7.18
C PHE A 46 -20.89 44.52 5.83
N ALA A 47 -21.64 44.42 4.73
CA ALA A 47 -21.14 44.78 3.40
C ALA A 47 -20.91 46.30 3.26
N ILE A 48 -21.68 47.11 3.99
CA ILE A 48 -21.51 48.57 4.05
C ILE A 48 -20.22 48.93 4.78
N ASP A 49 -19.98 48.37 5.98
CA ASP A 49 -18.75 48.64 6.74
C ASP A 49 -17.48 48.25 5.96
N VAL A 50 -17.52 47.13 5.25
CA VAL A 50 -16.39 46.69 4.41
C VAL A 50 -16.21 47.62 3.21
N LEU A 51 -17.30 48.04 2.57
CA LEU A 51 -17.24 48.95 1.43
C LEU A 51 -16.70 50.33 1.82
N GLU A 52 -17.12 50.89 2.95
CA GLU A 52 -16.63 52.16 3.48
C GLU A 52 -15.12 52.12 3.74
N GLU A 53 -14.61 51.01 4.29
CA GLU A 53 -13.16 50.85 4.49
C GLU A 53 -12.40 50.77 3.17
N VAL A 54 -12.93 50.04 2.16
CA VAL A 54 -12.32 49.98 0.83
C VAL A 54 -12.32 51.37 0.17
N ALA A 55 -13.41 52.11 0.30
CA ALA A 55 -13.52 53.49 -0.18
C ALA A 55 -12.52 54.43 0.49
N GLN A 56 -12.33 54.29 1.80
CA GLN A 56 -11.34 55.05 2.55
C GLN A 56 -9.90 54.72 2.10
N GLN A 57 -9.57 53.44 1.89
CA GLN A 57 -8.23 53.01 1.50
C GLN A 57 -7.89 53.35 0.04
N GLN A 58 -8.88 53.34 -0.85
CA GLN A 58 -8.72 53.66 -2.27
C GLN A 58 -9.08 55.11 -2.61
N ASN A 59 -9.54 55.88 -1.62
CA ASN A 59 -9.86 57.30 -1.72
C ASN A 59 -10.89 57.63 -2.83
N PHE A 60 -12.06 56.97 -2.77
CA PHE A 60 -13.24 57.30 -3.57
C PHE A 60 -14.45 57.55 -2.68
N ASP A 61 -15.40 58.37 -3.14
CA ASP A 61 -16.65 58.66 -2.43
C ASP A 61 -17.76 57.69 -2.83
N ILE A 62 -18.76 57.52 -1.96
CA ILE A 62 -19.93 56.65 -2.21
C ILE A 62 -21.21 57.47 -2.09
N GLU A 63 -22.07 57.33 -3.10
CA GLU A 63 -23.46 57.78 -3.06
C GLU A 63 -24.40 56.58 -2.99
N TYR A 64 -25.07 56.41 -1.85
CA TYR A 64 -25.99 55.30 -1.66
C TYR A 64 -27.39 55.59 -2.21
N VAL A 65 -27.92 54.64 -2.98
CA VAL A 65 -29.27 54.68 -3.54
C VAL A 65 -30.07 53.52 -2.99
N HIS A 66 -31.07 53.81 -2.15
CA HIS A 66 -31.97 52.79 -1.60
C HIS A 66 -33.14 52.51 -2.55
N ASP A 67 -33.35 51.25 -2.89
CA ASP A 67 -34.52 50.77 -3.63
C ASP A 67 -34.68 49.25 -3.44
N SER A 68 -35.77 48.69 -3.95
CA SER A 68 -35.96 47.23 -4.04
C SER A 68 -34.89 46.59 -4.94
N PHE A 69 -34.49 45.37 -4.62
CA PHE A 69 -33.48 44.62 -5.38
C PHE A 69 -33.75 44.56 -6.90
N PRO A 70 -34.98 44.29 -7.39
CA PRO A 70 -35.27 44.29 -8.84
C PRO A 70 -35.07 45.66 -9.50
N ARG A 71 -35.46 46.75 -8.83
CA ARG A 71 -35.29 48.11 -9.35
C ARG A 71 -33.84 48.53 -9.36
N ASN A 72 -33.08 48.20 -8.32
CA ASN A 72 -31.64 48.39 -8.30
C ASN A 72 -30.93 47.61 -9.43
N MET A 73 -31.41 46.41 -9.75
CA MET A 73 -30.90 45.64 -10.89
C MET A 73 -31.20 46.32 -12.25
N GLU A 74 -32.39 46.91 -12.40
CA GLU A 74 -32.74 47.69 -13.60
C GLU A 74 -31.92 48.97 -13.72
N LYS A 75 -31.77 49.73 -12.62
CA LYS A 75 -30.93 50.93 -12.58
C LYS A 75 -29.48 50.63 -12.93
N LEU A 76 -28.93 49.52 -12.44
CA LEU A 76 -27.57 49.10 -12.80
C LEU A 76 -27.45 48.76 -14.30
N LYS A 77 -28.42 48.05 -14.87
CA LYS A 77 -28.47 47.75 -16.32
C LYS A 77 -28.54 49.02 -17.17
N ASN A 78 -29.28 50.03 -16.69
CA ASN A 78 -29.46 51.30 -17.39
C ASN A 78 -28.28 52.28 -17.15
N GLY A 79 -27.29 51.91 -16.34
CA GLY A 79 -26.15 52.78 -16.00
C GLY A 79 -26.47 53.90 -15.00
N GLU A 80 -27.61 53.81 -14.32
CA GLU A 80 -28.03 54.72 -13.24
C GLU A 80 -27.37 54.36 -11.90
N LEU A 81 -26.88 53.12 -11.76
CA LEU A 81 -26.04 52.67 -10.66
C LEU A 81 -24.70 52.14 -11.20
N ASP A 82 -23.68 52.29 -10.37
CA ASP A 82 -22.33 51.84 -10.69
C ASP A 82 -22.02 50.51 -10.00
N MET A 83 -22.67 50.23 -8.87
CA MET A 83 -22.38 49.08 -8.03
C MET A 83 -23.59 48.58 -7.23
N LEU A 84 -23.62 47.28 -6.96
CA LEU A 84 -24.47 46.63 -5.96
C LEU A 84 -23.60 45.86 -4.97
N VAL A 85 -24.00 45.93 -3.70
CA VAL A 85 -23.40 45.17 -2.61
C VAL A 85 -24.13 43.86 -2.39
N ASP A 86 -23.41 42.87 -1.85
CA ASP A 86 -23.96 41.59 -1.41
C ASP A 86 -24.76 40.83 -2.49
N VAL A 87 -24.26 40.83 -3.72
CA VAL A 87 -24.93 40.16 -4.86
C VAL A 87 -24.27 38.85 -5.23
N SER A 88 -25.09 37.88 -5.61
CA SER A 88 -24.60 36.58 -6.09
C SER A 88 -24.37 36.57 -7.61
N GLN A 89 -23.25 35.99 -8.02
CA GLN A 89 -22.91 35.81 -9.43
C GLN A 89 -23.75 34.69 -10.05
N THR A 90 -24.42 34.98 -11.16
CA THR A 90 -25.17 34.00 -11.95
C THR A 90 -24.93 34.22 -13.43
N SER A 91 -25.06 33.17 -14.24
CA SER A 91 -24.83 33.24 -15.69
C SER A 91 -25.72 34.29 -16.39
N SER A 92 -26.92 34.54 -15.88
CA SER A 92 -27.79 35.61 -16.39
C SER A 92 -27.29 37.01 -16.04
N ARG A 93 -26.58 37.17 -14.93
CA ARG A 93 -26.08 38.47 -14.43
C ARG A 93 -24.72 38.84 -15.04
N ASP A 94 -23.87 37.86 -15.35
CA ASP A 94 -22.59 38.08 -16.05
C ASP A 94 -22.76 38.83 -17.39
N ALA A 95 -23.93 38.70 -18.01
CA ALA A 95 -24.29 39.37 -19.26
C ALA A 95 -24.29 40.90 -19.14
N PHE A 96 -24.56 41.47 -17.97
CA PHE A 96 -24.75 42.92 -17.79
C PHE A 96 -24.04 43.51 -16.55
N MET A 97 -23.32 42.69 -15.78
CA MET A 97 -22.57 43.10 -14.59
C MET A 97 -21.17 42.44 -14.59
N ASN A 98 -20.18 43.08 -13.98
CA ASN A 98 -18.89 42.49 -13.62
C ASN A 98 -18.88 42.20 -12.11
N PHE A 99 -18.21 41.14 -11.68
CA PHE A 99 -18.12 40.79 -10.26
C PHE A 99 -16.68 40.82 -9.78
N THR A 100 -16.49 41.05 -8.49
CA THR A 100 -15.22 40.79 -7.81
C THR A 100 -14.83 39.31 -7.93
N ASN A 101 -13.53 39.03 -8.02
CA ASN A 101 -13.01 37.68 -7.87
C ASN A 101 -13.11 37.24 -6.41
N GLU A 102 -12.75 38.14 -5.48
CA GLU A 102 -12.90 37.94 -4.05
C GLU A 102 -14.38 38.06 -3.65
N PHE A 103 -14.88 37.07 -2.93
CA PHE A 103 -16.20 37.14 -2.31
C PHE A 103 -16.09 37.72 -0.89
N LEU A 104 -17.13 38.44 -0.49
CA LEU A 104 -17.28 39.01 0.85
C LEU A 104 -17.42 37.89 1.89
N MET A 105 -18.36 36.97 1.66
CA MET A 105 -18.59 35.79 2.51
C MET A 105 -19.31 34.69 1.72
N GLU A 106 -19.13 33.44 2.11
CA GLU A 106 -19.98 32.34 1.66
C GLU A 106 -21.17 32.18 2.61
N ASN A 107 -22.37 32.21 2.05
CA ASN A 107 -23.60 32.11 2.83
C ASN A 107 -24.48 30.98 2.27
N TRP A 108 -25.05 30.19 3.17
CA TRP A 108 -25.80 28.98 2.83
C TRP A 108 -27.30 29.25 2.93
N GLY A 109 -28.09 28.66 2.03
CA GLY A 109 -29.54 28.58 2.21
C GLY A 109 -29.88 27.61 3.32
N ILE A 110 -30.93 27.89 4.09
CA ILE A 110 -31.42 27.02 5.15
C ILE A 110 -32.94 27.09 5.23
N VAL A 111 -33.54 25.93 5.45
CA VAL A 111 -34.96 25.85 5.78
C VAL A 111 -35.13 26.06 7.28
N ILE A 112 -36.00 26.98 7.67
CA ILE A 112 -36.48 27.13 9.04
C ILE A 112 -37.91 26.63 9.12
N SER A 113 -38.32 26.19 10.31
CA SER A 113 -39.66 25.73 10.58
C SER A 113 -40.26 26.44 11.78
N ARG A 114 -41.54 26.22 12.02
CA ARG A 114 -42.16 26.54 13.31
C ARG A 114 -41.42 25.84 14.46
N PRO A 115 -41.41 26.39 15.69
CA PRO A 115 -40.69 25.81 16.83
C PRO A 115 -41.02 24.34 17.12
N LEU A 116 -42.29 23.95 16.93
CA LEU A 116 -42.78 22.58 17.09
C LEU A 116 -42.81 21.77 15.78
N GLY A 117 -42.29 22.31 14.69
CA GLY A 117 -42.25 21.65 13.38
C GLY A 117 -41.26 20.48 13.36
N ASN A 118 -41.64 19.40 12.67
CA ASN A 118 -40.82 18.19 12.51
C ASN A 118 -40.26 18.12 11.08
N ILE A 119 -39.27 18.96 10.77
CA ILE A 119 -38.54 18.94 9.50
C ILE A 119 -37.08 18.62 9.83
N GLY A 120 -36.67 17.40 9.51
CA GLY A 120 -35.30 16.91 9.68
C GLY A 120 -34.55 16.78 8.36
N THR A 121 -35.26 16.54 7.27
CA THR A 121 -34.73 16.27 5.94
C THR A 121 -35.52 17.01 4.86
N ILE A 122 -34.96 17.11 3.64
CA ILE A 122 -35.65 17.74 2.51
C ILE A 122 -36.92 17.00 2.10
N PHE A 123 -37.05 15.70 2.40
CA PHE A 123 -38.22 14.89 2.10
C PHE A 123 -39.41 15.19 3.03
N ASP A 124 -39.15 15.75 4.22
CA ASP A 124 -40.20 16.15 5.16
C ASP A 124 -40.98 17.39 4.68
N LEU A 125 -40.58 17.95 3.54
CA LEU A 125 -41.17 19.12 2.90
C LEU A 125 -42.26 18.77 1.89
N GLU A 126 -42.52 17.48 1.63
CA GLU A 126 -43.60 17.02 0.76
C GLU A 126 -44.96 17.58 1.25
N ASP A 127 -45.72 18.14 0.31
CA ASP A 127 -47.03 18.78 0.50
C ASP A 127 -47.05 19.99 1.46
N LYS A 128 -45.91 20.40 2.03
CA LYS A 128 -45.83 21.53 2.97
C LYS A 128 -45.93 22.88 2.27
N LYS A 129 -46.42 23.89 3.00
CA LYS A 129 -46.41 25.29 2.56
C LYS A 129 -45.07 25.93 2.90
N ILE A 130 -44.32 26.34 1.87
CA ILE A 130 -42.97 26.88 2.01
C ILE A 130 -42.93 28.31 1.50
N ALA A 131 -42.65 29.26 2.38
CA ALA A 131 -42.49 30.67 2.01
C ALA A 131 -41.07 30.94 1.51
N LEU A 132 -40.96 31.58 0.33
CA LEU A 132 -39.72 31.98 -0.32
C LEU A 132 -39.80 33.46 -0.72
N VAL A 133 -38.70 34.20 -0.59
CA VAL A 133 -38.62 35.57 -1.12
C VAL A 133 -38.61 35.54 -2.65
N LYS A 134 -39.32 36.48 -3.30
CA LYS A 134 -39.36 36.62 -4.76
C LYS A 134 -37.99 37.00 -5.32
N ASN A 135 -37.57 36.32 -6.38
CA ASN A 135 -36.30 36.57 -7.10
C ASN A 135 -35.04 36.51 -6.22
N ASP A 136 -35.15 35.88 -5.05
CA ASP A 136 -34.03 35.59 -4.18
C ASP A 136 -33.28 34.33 -4.66
N ILE A 137 -31.95 34.37 -4.54
CA ILE A 137 -31.06 33.29 -4.98
C ILE A 137 -31.25 32.01 -4.16
N TYR A 138 -31.55 32.13 -2.86
CA TYR A 138 -31.82 30.96 -2.02
C TYR A 138 -33.16 30.35 -2.37
N GLY A 139 -34.18 31.15 -2.65
CA GLY A 139 -35.46 30.69 -3.20
C GLY A 139 -35.30 29.93 -4.54
N GLU A 140 -34.52 30.46 -5.47
CA GLU A 140 -34.24 29.79 -6.75
C GLU A 140 -33.47 28.47 -6.58
N ASN A 141 -32.40 28.47 -5.78
CA ASN A 141 -31.60 27.29 -5.52
C ASN A 141 -32.41 26.22 -4.79
N PHE A 142 -33.26 26.61 -3.85
CA PHE A 142 -34.17 25.70 -3.16
C PHE A 142 -35.13 25.01 -4.14
N ARG A 143 -35.73 25.75 -5.08
CA ARG A 143 -36.59 25.16 -6.12
C ARG A 143 -35.83 24.17 -7.01
N LYS A 144 -34.57 24.45 -7.33
CA LYS A 144 -33.71 23.49 -8.07
C LYS A 144 -33.47 22.23 -7.24
N GLN A 145 -33.27 22.37 -5.93
CA GLN A 145 -33.13 21.21 -5.05
C GLN A 145 -34.40 20.38 -4.93
N LEU A 146 -35.57 21.00 -4.74
CA LEU A 146 -36.85 20.28 -4.72
C LEU A 146 -37.06 19.48 -6.01
N LYS A 147 -36.75 20.08 -7.17
CA LYS A 147 -36.78 19.38 -8.47
C LYS A 147 -35.78 18.23 -8.55
N LEU A 148 -34.55 18.43 -8.08
CA LEU A 148 -33.51 17.41 -8.08
C LEU A 148 -33.91 16.17 -7.25
N PHE A 149 -34.54 16.40 -6.10
CA PHE A 149 -34.99 15.33 -5.21
C PHE A 149 -36.43 14.86 -5.47
N SER A 150 -37.10 15.39 -6.50
CA SER A 150 -38.49 15.07 -6.86
C SER A 150 -39.49 15.28 -5.71
N VAL A 151 -39.28 16.32 -4.90
CA VAL A 151 -40.16 16.67 -3.76
C VAL A 151 -41.17 17.73 -4.21
N SER A 152 -42.46 17.47 -4.00
CA SER A 152 -43.53 18.41 -4.36
C SER A 152 -43.95 19.22 -3.13
N ALA A 153 -43.70 20.53 -3.15
CA ALA A 153 -44.06 21.44 -2.06
C ALA A 153 -44.89 22.63 -2.59
N HIS A 154 -45.77 23.17 -1.74
CA HIS A 154 -46.60 24.34 -2.04
C HIS A 154 -45.80 25.62 -1.80
N ILE A 155 -45.28 26.23 -2.86
CA ILE A 155 -44.44 27.42 -2.77
C ILE A 155 -45.28 28.69 -2.66
N ILE A 156 -45.05 29.47 -1.61
CA ILE A 156 -45.63 30.81 -1.39
C ILE A 156 -44.52 31.84 -1.59
N GLN A 157 -44.80 32.87 -2.40
CA GLN A 157 -43.84 33.92 -2.69
C GLN A 157 -44.15 35.19 -1.90
N VAL A 158 -43.17 35.67 -1.13
CA VAL A 158 -43.23 36.90 -0.32
C VAL A 158 -42.18 37.91 -0.75
N ASP A 159 -42.27 39.15 -0.27
CA ASP A 159 -41.35 40.21 -0.69
C ASP A 159 -40.15 40.37 0.26
N THR A 160 -40.27 39.94 1.52
CA THR A 160 -39.21 40.09 2.55
C THR A 160 -39.04 38.84 3.43
N TYR A 161 -37.89 38.71 4.11
CA TYR A 161 -37.69 37.67 5.13
C TYR A 161 -38.58 37.88 6.37
N ASP A 162 -38.93 39.13 6.69
CA ASP A 162 -39.81 39.45 7.81
C ASP A 162 -41.21 38.83 7.60
N GLU A 163 -41.75 38.92 6.38
CA GLU A 163 -43.01 38.24 6.01
C GLU A 163 -42.94 36.71 6.18
N ILE A 164 -41.79 36.08 5.88
CA ILE A 164 -41.61 34.63 6.12
C ILE A 164 -41.75 34.33 7.62
N LEU A 165 -41.14 35.14 8.48
CA LEU A 165 -41.18 34.94 9.93
C LEU A 165 -42.59 35.16 10.49
N GLU A 166 -43.32 36.17 9.99
CA GLU A 166 -44.73 36.40 10.33
C GLU A 166 -45.60 35.20 9.93
N MET A 167 -45.43 34.68 8.71
CA MET A 167 -46.16 33.52 8.20
C MET A 167 -45.88 32.21 8.97
N LEU A 168 -44.67 32.08 9.53
CA LEU A 168 -44.34 30.94 10.41
C LEU A 168 -44.99 31.12 11.78
N SER A 169 -45.06 32.35 12.29
CA SER A 169 -45.67 32.66 13.58
C SER A 169 -47.18 32.51 13.57
N ASP A 170 -47.86 32.92 12.49
CA ASP A 170 -49.32 32.80 12.35
C ASP A 170 -49.77 31.43 11.82
N GLY A 171 -48.82 30.60 11.35
CA GLY A 171 -49.07 29.25 10.86
C GLY A 171 -49.59 29.17 9.42
N SER A 172 -49.57 30.27 8.68
CA SER A 172 -49.91 30.30 7.25
C SER A 172 -48.85 29.62 6.36
N ALA A 173 -47.62 29.47 6.86
CA ALA A 173 -46.56 28.62 6.29
C ALA A 173 -46.05 27.57 7.29
N ASP A 174 -45.63 26.41 6.77
CA ASP A 174 -45.02 25.33 7.56
C ASP A 174 -43.51 25.50 7.71
N ALA A 175 -42.88 26.03 6.67
CA ALA A 175 -41.46 26.27 6.58
C ALA A 175 -41.15 27.55 5.79
N GLY A 176 -39.95 28.09 5.99
CA GLY A 176 -39.44 29.26 5.29
C GLY A 176 -38.00 29.03 4.85
N VAL A 177 -37.60 29.62 3.72
CA VAL A 177 -36.20 29.62 3.28
C VAL A 177 -35.58 30.97 3.56
N LEU A 178 -34.48 30.95 4.30
CA LEU A 178 -33.65 32.13 4.55
C LEU A 178 -32.21 31.80 4.22
N ASN A 179 -31.38 32.84 4.18
CA ASN A 179 -29.94 32.66 4.28
C ASN A 179 -29.53 32.40 5.75
N LYS A 180 -28.48 31.59 5.94
CA LYS A 180 -28.08 31.10 7.28
C LYS A 180 -27.62 32.21 8.21
N LEU A 181 -27.03 33.26 7.68
CA LEU A 181 -26.52 34.38 8.48
C LEU A 181 -27.63 35.33 8.95
N ALA A 182 -28.74 35.43 8.20
CA ALA A 182 -29.94 36.16 8.64
C ALA A 182 -30.54 35.55 9.92
N ILE A 183 -30.44 34.23 10.12
CA ILE A 183 -30.91 33.58 11.35
C ILE A 183 -30.23 34.17 12.59
N SER A 184 -28.91 34.38 12.53
CA SER A 184 -28.17 34.98 13.64
C SER A 184 -28.72 36.37 13.97
N HIS A 185 -29.01 37.20 12.97
CA HIS A 185 -29.60 38.53 13.16
C HIS A 185 -30.96 38.46 13.89
N TYR A 186 -31.87 37.61 13.40
CA TYR A 186 -33.21 37.48 13.97
C TYR A 186 -33.22 36.85 15.37
N LYS A 187 -32.30 35.91 15.63
CA LYS A 187 -32.10 35.34 16.98
C LYS A 187 -31.51 36.37 17.96
N LEU A 188 -30.53 37.16 17.54
CA LEU A 188 -29.87 38.17 18.38
C LEU A 188 -30.85 39.27 18.83
N LYS A 189 -31.71 39.72 17.92
CA LYS A 189 -32.71 40.74 18.21
C LYS A 189 -34.03 40.19 18.79
N ASN A 190 -34.12 38.87 18.97
CA ASN A 190 -35.30 38.18 19.51
C ASN A 190 -36.61 38.50 18.75
N ILE A 191 -36.51 38.68 17.43
CA ILE A 191 -37.57 39.23 16.56
C ILE A 191 -38.67 38.19 16.27
N ALA A 192 -38.34 36.90 16.21
CA ALA A 192 -39.31 35.84 15.94
C ALA A 192 -38.90 34.49 16.54
N SER A 193 -39.88 33.66 16.90
CA SER A 193 -39.66 32.30 17.39
C SER A 193 -39.77 31.28 16.25
N PHE A 194 -38.63 30.75 15.80
CA PHE A 194 -38.55 29.71 14.77
C PHE A 194 -37.49 28.66 15.14
N ARG A 195 -37.54 27.50 14.49
CA ARG A 195 -36.57 26.41 14.64
C ARG A 195 -35.71 26.31 13.38
N GLU A 196 -34.40 26.21 13.57
CA GLU A 196 -33.48 25.84 12.49
C GLU A 196 -33.64 24.35 12.18
N THR A 197 -33.79 24.02 10.90
CA THR A 197 -33.81 22.62 10.46
C THR A 197 -32.40 22.20 10.00
N PRO A 198 -32.11 20.90 9.93
CA PRO A 198 -30.87 20.39 9.33
C PRO A 198 -30.79 20.60 7.81
N VAL A 199 -31.86 21.07 7.14
CA VAL A 199 -31.92 21.23 5.69
C VAL A 199 -31.21 22.52 5.28
N ILE A 200 -29.90 22.40 5.04
CA ILE A 200 -29.01 23.47 4.57
C ILE A 200 -28.59 23.15 3.14
N PHE A 201 -28.49 24.17 2.29
CA PHE A 201 -28.25 23.97 0.87
C PHE A 201 -27.50 25.09 0.17
N SER A 202 -26.85 24.70 -0.94
CA SER A 202 -26.24 25.55 -1.97
C SER A 202 -25.49 26.76 -1.42
N PRO A 203 -24.18 26.67 -1.17
CA PRO A 203 -23.40 27.84 -0.78
C PRO A 203 -23.47 28.88 -1.89
N VAL A 204 -23.73 30.12 -1.52
CA VAL A 204 -23.75 31.27 -2.41
C VAL A 204 -22.60 32.19 -1.99
N GLN A 205 -21.72 32.47 -2.94
CA GLN A 205 -20.66 33.46 -2.76
C GLN A 205 -21.25 34.85 -2.95
N MET A 206 -21.26 35.61 -1.87
CA MET A 206 -21.71 37.00 -1.88
C MET A 206 -20.58 37.90 -2.36
N LYS A 207 -20.83 38.67 -3.41
CA LYS A 207 -19.81 39.45 -4.11
C LYS A 207 -20.27 40.89 -4.28
N PHE A 208 -19.33 41.74 -4.64
CA PHE A 208 -19.63 43.07 -5.13
C PHE A 208 -19.83 43.02 -6.63
N GLY A 209 -20.94 43.59 -7.09
CA GLY A 209 -21.32 43.62 -8.49
C GLY A 209 -21.18 45.02 -9.05
N PHE A 210 -20.44 45.18 -10.13
CA PHE A 210 -20.19 46.44 -10.80
C PHE A 210 -20.90 46.52 -12.14
N SER A 211 -21.35 47.71 -12.52
CA SER A 211 -21.79 47.98 -13.88
C SER A 211 -20.67 47.68 -14.88
N LYS A 212 -21.01 47.24 -16.10
CA LYS A 212 -20.03 46.96 -17.17
C LYS A 212 -19.18 48.17 -17.56
N ASN A 213 -19.64 49.37 -17.19
CA ASN A 213 -18.94 50.64 -17.45
C ASN A 213 -17.78 50.90 -16.49
N ILE A 214 -17.69 50.16 -15.37
CA ILE A 214 -16.55 50.24 -14.45
C ILE A 214 -15.38 49.43 -15.03
N GLY A 215 -14.22 50.08 -15.13
CA GLY A 215 -13.01 49.48 -15.69
C GLY A 215 -12.51 48.31 -14.86
N ARG A 216 -11.91 47.31 -15.51
CA ARG A 216 -11.42 46.11 -14.84
C ARG A 216 -10.32 46.41 -13.83
N ASP A 217 -9.44 47.37 -14.12
CA ASP A 217 -8.34 47.74 -13.22
C ASP A 217 -8.85 48.21 -11.85
N PHE A 218 -10.00 48.91 -11.83
CA PHE A 218 -10.63 49.33 -10.58
C PHE A 218 -11.13 48.13 -9.78
N ILE A 219 -11.77 47.16 -10.46
CA ILE A 219 -12.28 45.94 -9.83
C ILE A 219 -11.12 45.07 -9.31
N GLU A 220 -10.01 44.99 -10.04
CA GLU A 220 -8.81 44.26 -9.62
C GLU A 220 -8.15 44.89 -8.39
N ASN A 221 -8.08 46.22 -8.32
CA ASN A 221 -7.61 46.92 -7.12
C ASN A 221 -8.56 46.69 -5.94
N PHE A 222 -9.87 46.76 -6.18
CA PHE A 222 -10.91 46.44 -5.19
C PHE A 222 -10.73 45.02 -4.64
N ASP A 223 -10.51 44.03 -5.51
CA ASP A 223 -10.20 42.65 -5.12
C ASP A 223 -8.95 42.56 -4.24
N SER A 224 -7.88 43.28 -4.59
CA SER A 224 -6.63 43.28 -3.82
C SER A 224 -6.83 43.82 -2.40
N THR A 225 -7.55 44.95 -2.26
CA THR A 225 -7.85 45.53 -0.93
C THR A 225 -8.73 44.60 -0.11
N LEU A 226 -9.74 43.98 -0.73
CA LEU A 226 -10.61 43.03 -0.05
C LEU A 226 -9.83 41.78 0.41
N TYR A 227 -8.90 41.27 -0.41
CA TYR A 227 -8.02 40.16 -0.05
C TYR A 227 -7.10 40.49 1.14
N GLU A 228 -6.51 41.69 1.15
CA GLU A 228 -5.66 42.15 2.27
C GLU A 228 -6.44 42.26 3.57
N MET A 229 -7.65 42.83 3.51
CA MET A 229 -8.54 42.92 4.68
C MET A 229 -8.91 41.55 5.21
N LYS A 230 -9.22 40.59 4.34
CA LYS A 230 -9.53 39.19 4.73
C LYS A 230 -8.33 38.43 5.26
N SER A 231 -7.11 38.84 4.91
CA SER A 231 -5.87 38.20 5.37
C SER A 231 -5.40 38.71 6.75
N ASN A 232 -5.97 39.81 7.26
CA ASN A 232 -5.58 40.42 8.52
C ASN A 232 -6.69 40.30 9.60
N PRO A 233 -6.51 39.48 10.64
CA PRO A 233 -7.49 39.29 11.73
C PRO A 233 -7.87 40.56 12.51
N TYR A 234 -7.08 41.64 12.36
CA TYR A 234 -7.31 42.94 13.00
C TYR A 234 -7.91 43.98 12.06
N SER A 235 -8.23 43.62 10.82
CA SER A 235 -8.83 44.53 9.85
C SER A 235 -10.26 44.94 10.21
N ALA A 236 -10.76 45.99 9.57
CA ALA A 236 -12.16 46.40 9.69
C ALA A 236 -13.12 45.26 9.29
N PHE A 237 -12.72 44.35 8.40
CA PHE A 237 -13.49 43.17 8.00
C PHE A 237 -13.81 42.27 9.20
N TYR A 238 -12.81 41.84 9.99
CA TYR A 238 -13.05 40.98 11.15
C TYR A 238 -13.75 41.72 12.30
N LYS A 239 -13.48 43.02 12.46
CA LYS A 239 -14.12 43.86 13.47
C LYS A 239 -15.62 44.06 13.18
N SER A 240 -15.96 44.31 11.92
CA SER A 240 -17.34 44.38 11.45
C SER A 240 -18.02 43.00 11.52
N ALA A 241 -17.33 41.92 11.12
CA ALA A 241 -17.87 40.56 11.23
C ALA A 241 -18.22 40.18 12.69
N ASN A 242 -17.37 40.54 13.66
CA ASN A 242 -17.68 40.34 15.08
C ASN A 242 -18.87 41.19 15.53
N THR A 243 -19.02 42.41 15.01
CA THR A 243 -20.12 43.32 15.38
C THR A 243 -21.47 42.81 14.86
N TRP A 244 -21.53 42.34 13.62
CA TRP A 244 -22.78 41.94 12.98
C TRP A 244 -23.18 40.48 13.21
N PHE A 245 -22.21 39.59 13.48
CA PHE A 245 -22.46 38.15 13.58
C PHE A 245 -22.14 37.52 14.95
N MET A 246 -21.49 38.22 15.89
CA MET A 246 -21.24 37.73 17.25
C MET A 246 -21.93 38.58 18.34
N PRO A 247 -22.64 37.98 19.31
CA PRO A 247 -23.24 38.73 20.42
C PRO A 247 -22.21 39.25 21.42
N GLU A 248 -22.12 40.57 21.61
CA GLU A 248 -21.72 41.14 22.90
C GLU A 248 -22.89 41.08 23.89
N LYS A 249 -22.72 40.35 25.01
CA LYS A 249 -23.68 40.39 26.13
C LYS A 249 -23.52 41.69 26.93
N GLY A 250 -24.13 42.77 26.47
CA GLY A 250 -24.32 43.98 27.28
C GLY A 250 -25.35 43.75 28.38
N LYS A 251 -25.00 44.01 29.64
CA LYS A 251 -25.95 44.05 30.77
C LYS A 251 -26.11 45.49 31.27
N GLN A 252 -27.32 46.05 31.18
CA GLN A 252 -27.70 47.24 31.96
C GLN A 252 -28.16 46.84 33.37
N LEU A 253 -27.76 47.61 34.38
CA LEU A 253 -28.05 47.35 35.79
C LEU A 253 -29.29 48.12 36.28
N PRO A 254 -30.16 47.52 37.13
CA PRO A 254 -31.42 48.14 37.54
C PRO A 254 -31.25 49.16 38.68
N TYR A 255 -32.25 50.02 38.86
CA TYR A 255 -32.26 51.20 39.75
C TYR A 255 -31.87 50.96 41.22
N TRP A 256 -32.07 49.75 41.77
CA TRP A 256 -31.62 49.39 43.11
C TRP A 256 -30.08 49.43 43.28
N SER A 257 -29.33 49.33 42.17
CA SER A 257 -27.87 49.48 42.17
C SER A 257 -27.40 50.86 42.63
N LYS A 258 -28.19 51.94 42.43
CA LYS A 258 -27.81 53.30 42.85
C LYS A 258 -27.78 53.46 44.36
N VAL A 259 -28.66 52.80 45.10
CA VAL A 259 -28.71 52.83 46.57
C VAL A 259 -27.54 52.05 47.18
N VAL A 260 -27.12 50.97 46.52
CA VAL A 260 -25.92 50.18 46.87
C VAL A 260 -24.63 50.95 46.54
N ILE A 261 -24.61 51.77 45.48
CA ILE A 261 -23.46 52.60 45.09
C ILE A 261 -23.17 53.71 46.11
N TYR A 262 -24.18 54.40 46.65
CA TYR A 262 -23.97 55.45 47.65
C TYR A 262 -23.48 54.90 49.00
N SER A 263 -23.96 53.71 49.38
CA SER A 263 -23.47 53.01 50.58
C SER A 263 -22.07 52.42 50.39
N LEU A 264 -21.73 51.95 49.19
CA LEU A 264 -20.38 51.51 48.83
C LEU A 264 -19.36 52.66 48.73
N LEU A 265 -19.76 53.87 48.32
CA LEU A 265 -18.88 55.05 48.26
C LEU A 265 -18.35 55.48 49.64
N GLY A 266 -19.17 55.35 50.69
CA GLY A 266 -18.76 55.59 52.08
C GLY A 266 -17.76 54.54 52.59
N VAL A 267 -17.95 53.27 52.24
CA VAL A 267 -17.03 52.18 52.60
C VAL A 267 -15.74 52.23 51.76
N ALA A 268 -15.82 52.67 50.51
CA ALA A 268 -14.67 52.81 49.60
C ALA A 268 -13.69 53.91 50.02
N LEU A 269 -14.16 54.96 50.70
CA LEU A 269 -13.32 56.04 51.20
C LEU A 269 -12.43 55.57 52.38
N LEU A 270 -13.00 54.74 53.27
CA LEU A 270 -12.28 54.11 54.37
C LEU A 270 -11.37 52.97 53.89
N ALA A 271 -11.81 52.18 52.90
CA ALA A 271 -10.99 51.16 52.24
C ALA A 271 -9.84 51.79 51.43
N GLY A 272 -10.03 52.95 50.81
CA GLY A 272 -9.01 53.66 50.05
C GLY A 272 -7.81 54.09 50.90
N LEU A 273 -8.05 54.55 52.12
CA LEU A 273 -6.99 54.91 53.08
C LEU A 273 -6.17 53.66 53.51
N PHE A 274 -6.85 52.53 53.71
CA PHE A 274 -6.24 51.25 54.05
C PHE A 274 -5.48 50.63 52.87
N ILE A 275 -6.01 50.76 51.65
CA ILE A 275 -5.39 50.32 50.39
C ILE A 275 -4.13 51.13 50.08
N ALA A 276 -4.07 52.43 50.40
CA ALA A 276 -2.85 53.24 50.20
C ALA A 276 -1.68 52.75 51.07
N ILE A 277 -1.97 52.36 52.32
CA ILE A 277 -1.00 51.78 53.26
C ILE A 277 -0.55 50.39 52.79
N LEU A 278 -1.47 49.56 52.28
CA LEU A 278 -1.16 48.26 51.70
C LEU A 278 -0.38 48.35 50.37
N ARG A 279 -0.69 49.32 49.49
CA ARG A 279 0.01 49.55 48.21
C ARG A 279 1.49 49.89 48.42
N LYS A 280 1.81 50.68 49.46
CA LYS A 280 3.21 50.99 49.82
C LYS A 280 3.98 49.75 50.30
N LYS A 281 3.29 48.76 50.87
CA LYS A 281 3.86 47.47 51.30
C LYS A 281 3.95 46.45 50.15
N VAL A 282 2.95 46.43 49.25
CA VAL A 282 2.84 45.50 48.11
C VAL A 282 3.75 45.88 46.92
N SER A 283 4.06 47.16 46.72
CA SER A 283 4.99 47.60 45.65
C SER A 283 6.40 47.04 45.80
N ARG A 284 6.84 46.69 47.02
CA ARG A 284 8.15 46.03 47.27
C ARG A 284 8.13 44.53 46.96
N THR A 285 6.96 43.91 46.85
CA THR A 285 6.76 42.48 46.56
C THR A 285 6.40 42.24 45.08
N ARG A 286 5.73 43.19 44.43
CA ARG A 286 5.26 43.08 43.03
C ARG A 286 6.37 42.93 41.99
N THR A 287 7.49 43.64 42.16
CA THR A 287 8.62 43.58 41.19
C THR A 287 9.34 42.24 41.18
N LYS A 288 9.18 41.41 42.22
CA LYS A 288 9.69 40.02 42.26
C LYS A 288 8.67 39.00 41.75
N LEU A 289 7.38 39.33 41.77
CA LEU A 289 6.29 38.43 41.37
C LEU A 289 5.99 38.51 39.87
N GLU A 290 6.11 39.69 39.26
CA GLU A 290 5.94 39.88 37.81
C GLU A 290 7.08 39.23 36.99
N SER A 291 8.33 39.27 37.49
CA SER A 291 9.44 38.54 36.86
C SER A 291 9.23 37.03 36.92
N SER A 292 8.80 36.49 38.07
CA SER A 292 8.51 35.06 38.19
C SER A 292 7.25 34.63 37.42
N CYS A 293 6.25 35.52 37.26
CA CYS A 293 5.04 35.19 36.49
C CYS A 293 5.30 35.16 34.98
N ASN A 294 6.13 36.07 34.46
CA ASN A 294 6.56 36.05 33.06
C ASN A 294 7.48 34.86 32.77
N GLU A 295 8.41 34.55 33.68
CA GLU A 295 9.28 33.37 33.60
C GLU A 295 8.45 32.07 33.63
N VAL A 296 7.42 31.99 34.48
CA VAL A 296 6.49 30.85 34.51
C VAL A 296 5.63 30.77 33.24
N MET A 297 5.21 31.90 32.66
CA MET A 297 4.41 31.92 31.42
C MET A 297 5.23 31.49 30.21
N GLU A 298 6.46 31.98 30.06
CA GLU A 298 7.39 31.52 29.02
C GLU A 298 7.73 30.04 29.20
N LEU A 299 7.96 29.60 30.45
CA LEU A 299 8.20 28.20 30.75
C LEU A 299 6.98 27.34 30.40
N ASN A 300 5.75 27.81 30.62
CA ASN A 300 4.53 27.06 30.33
C ASN A 300 4.25 26.93 28.82
N ILE A 301 4.48 27.99 28.03
CA ILE A 301 4.42 27.92 26.56
C ILE A 301 5.46 26.95 26.03
N LYS A 302 6.69 27.01 26.57
CA LYS A 302 7.76 26.07 26.21
C LYS A 302 7.40 24.63 26.60
N LEU A 303 6.79 24.43 27.77
CA LEU A 303 6.37 23.12 28.25
C LEU A 303 5.21 22.54 27.40
N GLN A 304 4.28 23.38 26.94
CA GLN A 304 3.23 22.96 26.01
C GLN A 304 3.81 22.54 24.66
N HIS A 305 4.73 23.34 24.09
CA HIS A 305 5.44 22.98 22.87
C HIS A 305 6.24 21.68 23.03
N ASP A 306 6.99 21.54 24.13
CA ASP A 306 7.75 20.33 24.43
C ASP A 306 6.83 19.12 24.63
N CYS A 307 5.66 19.28 25.25
CA CYS A 307 4.65 18.23 25.36
C CYS A 307 4.06 17.81 24.00
N GLU A 308 3.76 18.78 23.12
CA GLU A 308 3.28 18.53 21.76
C GLU A 308 4.36 17.79 20.94
N GLU A 309 5.62 18.23 21.03
CA GLU A 309 6.77 17.64 20.36
C GLU A 309 7.04 16.22 20.89
N ILE A 310 6.99 16.01 22.21
CA ILE A 310 7.09 14.67 22.82
C ILE A 310 5.94 13.78 22.36
N LYS A 311 4.72 14.30 22.24
CA LYS A 311 3.56 13.53 21.78
C LYS A 311 3.71 13.12 20.31
N GLN A 312 4.12 14.03 19.44
CA GLN A 312 4.41 13.75 18.03
C GLN A 312 5.57 12.76 17.88
N LYS A 313 6.67 12.96 18.63
CA LYS A 313 7.79 12.01 18.69
C LYS A 313 7.34 10.64 19.20
N LYS A 314 6.45 10.58 20.19
CA LYS A 314 5.92 9.32 20.74
C LYS A 314 5.01 8.61 19.74
N GLU A 315 4.18 9.32 18.99
CA GLU A 315 3.39 8.74 17.91
C GLU A 315 4.26 8.24 16.75
N LEU A 316 5.27 9.02 16.36
CA LEU A 316 6.24 8.61 15.36
C LEU A 316 7.04 7.38 15.82
N LEU A 317 7.52 7.37 17.06
CA LEU A 317 8.19 6.21 17.67
C LEU A 317 7.27 5.00 17.72
N LYS A 318 5.98 5.16 18.04
CA LYS A 318 5.00 4.07 17.96
C LYS A 318 4.83 3.56 16.53
N LYS A 319 4.72 4.45 15.53
CA LYS A 319 4.66 4.06 14.12
C LYS A 319 5.93 3.29 13.70
N LEU A 320 7.10 3.80 14.05
CA LEU A 320 8.39 3.15 13.74
C LEU A 320 8.58 1.81 14.47
N ALA A 321 8.05 1.68 15.69
CA ALA A 321 8.15 0.46 16.47
C ALA A 321 7.21 -0.64 16.00
N TYR A 322 5.99 -0.29 15.54
CA TYR A 322 4.92 -1.28 15.30
C TYR A 322 4.49 -1.44 13.84
N TYR A 323 5.02 -0.66 12.90
CA TYR A 323 4.65 -0.72 11.48
C TYR A 323 5.87 -0.86 10.56
N ASP A 324 5.66 -1.57 9.46
CA ASP A 324 6.63 -1.70 8.37
C ASP A 324 6.61 -0.45 7.48
N LYS A 325 7.79 0.08 7.16
CA LYS A 325 7.92 1.34 6.42
C LYS A 325 7.52 1.21 4.94
N LEU A 326 7.69 0.03 4.36
CA LEU A 326 7.48 -0.18 2.93
C LEU A 326 6.00 -0.40 2.62
N THR A 327 5.37 -1.30 3.35
CA THR A 327 3.99 -1.77 3.11
C THR A 327 2.95 -1.01 3.94
N GLY A 328 3.36 -0.37 5.04
CA GLY A 328 2.44 0.29 5.97
C GLY A 328 1.66 -0.66 6.88
N LEU A 329 1.87 -1.98 6.75
CA LEU A 329 1.28 -3.00 7.62
C LEU A 329 1.93 -2.98 9.01
N ARG A 330 1.24 -3.55 10.01
CA ARG A 330 1.87 -3.77 11.32
C ARG A 330 3.03 -4.75 11.19
N ASN A 331 4.15 -4.47 11.84
CA ASN A 331 5.36 -5.28 11.75
C ASN A 331 5.34 -6.45 12.75
N LYS A 332 6.42 -7.24 12.78
CA LYS A 332 6.67 -8.31 13.76
C LYS A 332 6.37 -7.91 15.21
N GLN A 333 6.81 -6.74 15.65
CA GLN A 333 6.57 -6.28 17.02
C GLN A 333 5.08 -5.99 17.27
N GLY A 334 4.38 -5.50 16.25
CA GLY A 334 2.92 -5.34 16.21
C GLY A 334 2.20 -6.67 16.36
N LEU A 335 2.57 -7.67 15.56
CA LEU A 335 2.02 -9.03 15.59
C LEU A 335 2.12 -9.64 16.99
N TYR A 336 3.32 -9.64 17.59
CA TYR A 336 3.53 -10.18 18.93
C TYR A 336 2.72 -9.48 20.01
N SER A 337 2.49 -8.17 19.88
CA SER A 337 1.63 -7.43 20.80
C SER A 337 0.20 -7.93 20.76
N ASP A 338 -0.33 -8.23 19.57
CA ASP A 338 -1.70 -8.66 19.39
C ASP A 338 -1.90 -10.12 19.80
N ILE A 339 -0.97 -11.02 19.43
CA ILE A 339 -1.02 -12.42 19.88
C ILE A 339 -1.04 -12.48 21.41
N ARG A 340 -0.18 -11.71 22.10
CA ARG A 340 -0.17 -11.67 23.57
C ARG A 340 -1.48 -11.16 24.16
N MET A 341 -2.18 -10.26 23.48
CA MET A 341 -3.48 -9.77 23.90
C MET A 341 -4.57 -10.82 23.66
N LEU A 342 -4.56 -11.49 22.51
CA LEU A 342 -5.49 -12.58 22.18
C LEU A 342 -5.35 -13.77 23.12
N CYS A 343 -4.12 -14.18 23.44
CA CYS A 343 -3.86 -15.24 24.42
C CYS A 343 -4.45 -14.93 25.81
N LYS A 344 -4.57 -13.65 26.20
CA LYS A 344 -5.17 -13.23 27.48
C LYS A 344 -6.70 -13.26 27.48
N HIS A 345 -7.34 -13.14 26.32
CA HIS A 345 -8.79 -13.10 26.20
C HIS A 345 -9.44 -14.49 26.03
N SER A 346 -8.65 -15.57 26.06
CA SER A 346 -9.10 -16.97 26.00
C SER A 346 -9.97 -17.33 24.77
N GLY A 347 -9.77 -16.64 23.64
CA GLY A 347 -10.40 -16.97 22.35
C GLY A 347 -9.53 -17.89 21.49
N GLU A 348 -10.16 -18.69 20.63
CA GLU A 348 -9.45 -19.48 19.60
C GLU A 348 -9.01 -18.57 18.45
N PHE A 349 -7.79 -18.78 17.95
CA PHE A 349 -7.29 -18.09 16.77
C PHE A 349 -6.26 -18.94 16.01
N SER A 350 -6.04 -18.62 14.75
CA SER A 350 -5.02 -19.25 13.90
C SER A 350 -4.01 -18.22 13.42
N ILE A 351 -2.73 -18.60 13.38
CA ILE A 351 -1.65 -17.84 12.76
C ILE A 351 -1.34 -18.50 11.43
N ALA A 352 -1.42 -17.74 10.34
CA ALA A 352 -1.12 -18.20 9.00
C ALA A 352 0.08 -17.41 8.45
N PHE A 353 1.25 -18.05 8.41
CA PHE A 353 2.43 -17.51 7.76
C PHE A 353 2.32 -17.70 6.25
N PHE A 354 2.60 -16.67 5.47
CA PHE A 354 2.65 -16.68 4.03
C PHE A 354 4.01 -16.19 3.57
N ASP A 355 4.64 -16.90 2.64
CA ASP A 355 5.95 -16.58 2.09
C ASP A 355 5.87 -16.57 0.57
N ILE A 356 6.46 -15.55 -0.06
CA ILE A 356 6.47 -15.38 -1.50
C ILE A 356 7.66 -16.14 -2.09
N ASP A 357 7.39 -17.01 -3.06
CA ASP A 357 8.44 -17.76 -3.73
C ASP A 357 9.32 -16.86 -4.60
N ASN A 358 10.64 -17.12 -4.56
CA ASN A 358 11.64 -16.55 -5.46
C ASN A 358 11.67 -15.01 -5.58
N LEU A 359 11.36 -14.27 -4.51
CA LEU A 359 11.47 -12.81 -4.51
C LEU A 359 12.91 -12.35 -4.81
N LYS A 360 13.92 -13.12 -4.37
CA LYS A 360 15.33 -12.86 -4.64
C LYS A 360 15.65 -12.91 -6.14
N GLY A 361 15.15 -13.91 -6.88
CA GLY A 361 15.31 -14.00 -8.33
C GLY A 361 14.69 -12.81 -9.04
N ILE A 362 13.52 -12.36 -8.60
CA ILE A 362 12.86 -11.16 -9.13
C ILE A 362 13.71 -9.89 -8.86
N ASN A 363 14.24 -9.75 -7.64
CA ASN A 363 15.14 -8.64 -7.29
C ASN A 363 16.42 -8.63 -8.14
N ASN A 364 16.98 -9.80 -8.44
CA ASN A 364 18.17 -9.91 -9.27
C ASN A 364 17.87 -9.54 -10.73
N ALA A 365 16.70 -9.92 -11.25
CA ALA A 365 16.31 -9.66 -12.63
C ALA A 365 15.86 -8.22 -12.89
N LEU A 366 15.06 -7.63 -11.99
CA LEU A 366 14.40 -6.34 -12.18
C LEU A 366 14.95 -5.22 -11.26
N GLY A 367 15.79 -5.58 -10.30
CA GLY A 367 16.33 -4.66 -9.31
C GLY A 367 15.43 -4.47 -8.09
N TYR A 368 16.04 -3.99 -7.00
CA TYR A 368 15.37 -3.82 -5.70
C TYR A 368 14.17 -2.86 -5.72
N LYS A 369 14.17 -1.84 -6.59
CA LYS A 369 13.03 -0.91 -6.69
C LYS A 369 11.76 -1.58 -7.18
N SER A 370 11.86 -2.45 -8.19
CA SER A 370 10.74 -3.20 -8.72
C SER A 370 10.29 -4.29 -7.74
N GLY A 371 11.23 -4.88 -6.98
CA GLY A 371 10.92 -5.74 -5.84
C GLY A 371 10.11 -5.05 -4.73
N ASP A 372 10.51 -3.84 -4.36
CA ASP A 372 9.77 -3.01 -3.39
C ASP A 372 8.36 -2.67 -3.89
N ALA A 373 8.22 -2.38 -5.19
CA ALA A 373 6.92 -2.13 -5.82
C ALA A 373 6.04 -3.40 -5.86
N LEU A 374 6.65 -4.56 -6.13
CA LEU A 374 5.98 -5.86 -6.07
C LEU A 374 5.47 -6.14 -4.65
N LEU A 375 6.31 -5.97 -3.63
CA LEU A 375 5.94 -6.16 -2.22
C LEU A 375 4.77 -5.25 -1.81
N LYS A 376 4.75 -4.00 -2.25
CA LYS A 376 3.62 -3.08 -2.04
C LYS A 376 2.35 -3.55 -2.72
N SER A 377 2.44 -4.04 -3.95
CA SER A 377 1.28 -4.55 -4.69
C SER A 377 0.71 -5.81 -4.03
N ILE A 378 1.59 -6.72 -3.61
CA ILE A 378 1.21 -7.92 -2.86
C ILE A 378 0.56 -7.54 -1.52
N SER A 379 1.15 -6.62 -0.76
CA SER A 379 0.55 -6.19 0.52
C SER A 379 -0.84 -5.59 0.32
N GLN A 380 -1.05 -4.82 -0.75
CA GLN A 380 -2.37 -4.27 -1.10
C GLN A 380 -3.38 -5.38 -1.44
N ARG A 381 -3.00 -6.36 -2.28
CA ARG A 381 -3.88 -7.49 -2.62
C ARG A 381 -4.23 -8.33 -1.40
N LEU A 382 -3.25 -8.63 -0.54
CA LEU A 382 -3.48 -9.38 0.71
C LEU A 382 -4.36 -8.60 1.70
N SER A 383 -4.24 -7.27 1.74
CA SER A 383 -5.10 -6.43 2.60
C SER A 383 -6.58 -6.47 2.20
N LEU A 384 -6.89 -6.80 0.94
CA LEU A 384 -8.28 -7.00 0.52
C LEU A 384 -8.89 -8.26 1.17
N LEU A 385 -8.06 -9.29 1.43
CA LEU A 385 -8.49 -10.47 2.16
C LEU A 385 -8.60 -10.21 3.67
N SER A 386 -7.76 -9.34 4.23
CA SER A 386 -7.78 -9.06 5.68
C SER A 386 -9.08 -8.42 6.15
N HIS A 387 -9.85 -7.76 5.28
CA HIS A 387 -11.21 -7.30 5.61
C HIS A 387 -12.18 -8.43 5.98
N ARG A 388 -11.88 -9.68 5.57
CA ARG A 388 -12.68 -10.88 5.87
C ARG A 388 -12.03 -11.80 6.92
N PHE A 389 -10.74 -11.63 7.22
CA PHE A 389 -9.94 -12.55 8.05
C PHE A 389 -9.12 -11.83 9.12
N ASP A 390 -9.75 -10.86 9.79
CA ASP A 390 -9.35 -10.16 11.02
C ASP A 390 -8.10 -9.28 10.97
N SER A 391 -6.88 -9.80 10.70
CA SER A 391 -5.66 -8.96 10.71
C SER A 391 -4.51 -9.50 9.86
N LEU A 392 -3.75 -8.58 9.24
CA LEU A 392 -2.57 -8.85 8.40
C LEU A 392 -1.35 -8.05 8.87
N TYR A 393 -0.20 -8.71 8.88
CA TYR A 393 1.07 -8.19 9.36
C TYR A 393 2.19 -8.46 8.35
N LYS A 394 3.20 -7.58 8.34
CA LYS A 394 4.46 -7.79 7.65
C LYS A 394 5.49 -8.35 8.64
N TRP A 395 5.99 -9.55 8.38
CA TRP A 395 6.96 -10.18 9.27
C TRP A 395 8.41 -9.74 8.97
N GLY A 396 8.80 -9.83 7.70
CA GLY A 396 10.13 -9.46 7.18
C GLY A 396 10.25 -9.88 5.71
N GLY A 397 11.23 -9.39 4.97
CA GLY A 397 11.56 -9.85 3.60
C GLY A 397 10.35 -10.03 2.67
N ASP A 398 10.09 -11.27 2.28
CA ASP A 398 8.98 -11.83 1.50
C ASP A 398 7.80 -12.36 2.36
N GLU A 399 7.94 -12.37 3.68
CA GLU A 399 7.01 -13.04 4.60
C GLU A 399 5.90 -12.11 5.16
N PHE A 400 4.67 -12.63 5.19
CA PHE A 400 3.47 -12.01 5.74
C PHE A 400 2.79 -12.94 6.73
N VAL A 401 2.03 -12.39 7.67
CA VAL A 401 1.31 -13.19 8.68
C VAL A 401 -0.11 -12.71 8.81
N PHE A 402 -1.05 -13.65 8.79
CA PHE A 402 -2.45 -13.42 9.13
C PHE A 402 -2.75 -13.94 10.53
N ILE A 403 -3.62 -13.22 11.25
CA ILE A 403 -4.30 -13.74 12.43
C ILE A 403 -5.77 -13.88 12.09
N VAL A 404 -6.35 -15.05 12.36
CA VAL A 404 -7.77 -15.36 12.13
C VAL A 404 -8.42 -15.76 13.44
N GLU A 405 -9.45 -15.05 13.88
CA GLU A 405 -10.06 -15.18 15.21
C GLU A 405 -11.43 -15.91 15.21
N GLY A 406 -11.75 -16.51 16.35
CA GLY A 406 -13.06 -17.07 16.69
C GLY A 406 -13.14 -18.61 16.62
N ALA A 407 -14.28 -19.16 17.07
CA ALA A 407 -14.54 -20.60 17.26
C ALA A 407 -14.54 -21.47 15.97
N SER A 408 -14.13 -20.92 14.83
CA SER A 408 -13.93 -21.64 13.57
C SER A 408 -12.67 -21.15 12.85
N CYS A 409 -11.70 -20.64 13.61
CA CYS A 409 -10.46 -20.06 13.09
C CYS A 409 -9.73 -21.04 12.17
N ARG A 410 -9.71 -22.35 12.47
CA ARG A 410 -9.07 -23.37 11.62
C ARG A 410 -9.70 -23.44 10.22
N LYS A 411 -11.03 -23.52 10.12
CA LYS A 411 -11.75 -23.55 8.84
C LYS A 411 -11.63 -22.22 8.09
N LYS A 412 -11.69 -21.10 8.82
CA LYS A 412 -11.49 -19.77 8.24
C LYS A 412 -10.05 -19.61 7.70
N ALA A 413 -9.05 -20.11 8.42
CA ALA A 413 -7.65 -20.07 8.01
C ALA A 413 -7.41 -20.95 6.77
N GLU A 414 -8.07 -22.11 6.68
CA GLU A 414 -8.05 -22.93 5.46
C GLU A 414 -8.65 -22.18 4.25
N LEU A 415 -9.78 -21.50 4.45
CA LEU A 415 -10.40 -20.68 3.41
C LEU A 415 -9.49 -19.52 3.01
N LEU A 416 -8.91 -18.81 3.98
CA LEU A 416 -7.95 -17.74 3.76
C LEU A 416 -6.75 -18.24 2.95
N ALA A 417 -6.21 -19.42 3.26
CA ALA A 417 -5.08 -19.98 2.53
C ALA A 417 -5.45 -20.25 1.07
N LYS A 418 -6.59 -20.90 0.82
CA LYS A 418 -7.08 -21.15 -0.56
C LYS A 418 -7.31 -19.85 -1.33
N GLU A 419 -7.92 -18.85 -0.70
CA GLU A 419 -8.15 -17.54 -1.33
C GLU A 419 -6.82 -16.82 -1.61
N THR A 420 -5.88 -16.81 -0.66
CA THR A 420 -4.56 -16.19 -0.81
C THR A 420 -3.78 -16.80 -1.98
N LEU A 421 -3.69 -18.13 -2.04
CA LEU A 421 -3.01 -18.84 -3.13
C LEU A 421 -3.71 -18.62 -4.49
N SER A 422 -5.03 -18.41 -4.50
CA SER A 422 -5.78 -18.14 -5.73
C SER A 422 -5.54 -16.75 -6.31
N ILE A 423 -5.27 -15.74 -5.46
CA ILE A 423 -5.01 -14.36 -5.89
C ILE A 423 -3.79 -14.25 -6.80
N PHE A 424 -2.82 -15.14 -6.59
CA PHE A 424 -1.56 -15.12 -7.32
C PHE A 424 -1.59 -15.95 -8.63
N LYS A 425 -2.72 -16.57 -8.97
CA LYS A 425 -2.91 -17.19 -10.30
C LYS A 425 -2.85 -16.18 -11.45
N ASN A 426 -3.13 -14.91 -11.18
CA ASN A 426 -3.08 -13.83 -12.17
C ASN A 426 -1.84 -12.95 -11.95
N SER A 427 -1.15 -12.59 -13.04
CA SER A 427 0.03 -11.73 -12.99
C SER A 427 -0.22 -10.40 -12.26
N LEU A 428 0.83 -9.90 -11.62
CA LEU A 428 0.91 -8.55 -11.05
C LEU A 428 1.59 -7.63 -12.06
N SER A 429 1.06 -6.43 -12.26
CA SER A 429 1.75 -5.41 -13.06
C SER A 429 2.72 -4.64 -12.17
N VAL A 430 4.02 -4.81 -12.38
CA VAL A 430 5.08 -4.07 -11.70
C VAL A 430 5.75 -3.18 -12.76
N GLU A 431 5.57 -1.86 -12.64
CA GLU A 431 6.12 -0.88 -13.59
C GLU A 431 5.76 -1.15 -15.07
N GLY A 432 4.62 -1.79 -15.31
CA GLY A 432 4.13 -2.15 -16.66
C GLY A 432 4.52 -3.55 -17.14
N THR A 433 5.37 -4.26 -16.38
CA THR A 433 5.77 -5.64 -16.68
C THR A 433 4.88 -6.63 -15.93
N PRO A 434 4.30 -7.65 -16.60
CA PRO A 434 3.57 -8.72 -15.93
C PRO A 434 4.54 -9.64 -15.19
N VAL A 435 4.36 -9.78 -13.88
CA VAL A 435 5.14 -10.66 -13.00
C VAL A 435 4.21 -11.70 -12.40
N PHE A 436 4.55 -12.98 -12.56
CA PHE A 436 3.88 -14.09 -11.90
C PHE A 436 4.60 -14.40 -10.59
N VAL A 437 3.83 -14.52 -9.52
CA VAL A 437 4.35 -14.91 -8.20
C VAL A 437 3.55 -16.10 -7.70
N SER A 438 4.18 -16.93 -6.89
CA SER A 438 3.52 -17.95 -6.08
C SER A 438 3.99 -17.78 -4.64
N GLY A 439 3.41 -18.56 -3.74
CA GLY A 439 3.89 -18.60 -2.37
C GLY A 439 3.29 -19.76 -1.61
N CYS A 440 3.85 -20.09 -0.46
CA CYS A 440 3.35 -21.16 0.40
C CYS A 440 2.82 -20.60 1.72
N MET A 441 1.93 -21.35 2.38
CA MET A 441 1.40 -20.98 3.70
C MET A 441 1.57 -22.07 4.76
N GLY A 442 1.99 -21.66 5.96
CA GLY A 442 2.03 -22.51 7.15
C GLY A 442 1.09 -22.01 8.24
N ILE A 443 0.27 -22.90 8.80
CA ILE A 443 -0.82 -22.52 9.71
C ILE A 443 -0.70 -23.23 11.06
N SER A 444 -0.72 -22.48 12.16
CA SER A 444 -0.86 -23.00 13.52
C SER A 444 -2.12 -22.45 14.22
N CYS A 445 -2.62 -23.16 15.22
CA CYS A 445 -3.90 -22.88 15.89
C CYS A 445 -3.72 -22.80 17.41
N PHE A 446 -4.17 -21.70 18.02
CA PHE A 446 -4.30 -21.54 19.46
C PHE A 446 -5.71 -21.96 19.92
N PRO A 447 -5.85 -22.64 21.07
CA PRO A 447 -4.78 -23.14 21.95
C PRO A 447 -4.25 -24.54 21.57
N LYS A 448 -4.80 -25.17 20.51
CA LYS A 448 -4.54 -26.57 20.15
C LYS A 448 -3.04 -26.88 20.02
N ASP A 449 -2.31 -26.06 19.29
CA ASP A 449 -0.93 -26.35 18.90
C ASP A 449 0.07 -25.81 19.95
N SER A 450 -0.21 -24.66 20.57
CA SER A 450 0.57 -24.15 21.71
C SER A 450 -0.15 -23.00 22.43
N GLY A 451 0.07 -22.87 23.74
CA GLY A 451 -0.34 -21.72 24.54
C GLY A 451 0.67 -20.57 24.59
N ASN A 452 1.87 -20.76 24.02
CA ASN A 452 2.95 -19.77 24.01
C ASN A 452 3.02 -19.10 22.62
N PRO A 453 3.00 -17.75 22.53
CA PRO A 453 3.13 -17.01 21.27
C PRO A 453 4.34 -17.37 20.40
N ASP A 454 5.51 -17.55 21.01
CA ASP A 454 6.75 -17.88 20.28
C ASP A 454 6.68 -19.29 19.68
N GLU A 455 6.13 -20.24 20.43
CA GLU A 455 5.94 -21.60 19.94
C GLU A 455 4.84 -21.69 18.87
N LEU A 456 3.77 -20.89 18.94
CA LEU A 456 2.77 -20.83 17.86
C LEU A 456 3.37 -20.37 16.54
N ILE A 457 4.18 -19.30 16.58
CA ILE A 457 4.88 -18.76 15.41
C ILE A 457 5.83 -19.82 14.87
N LYS A 458 6.67 -20.42 15.72
CA LYS A 458 7.59 -21.49 15.34
C LYS A 458 6.88 -22.66 14.67
N LYS A 459 5.75 -23.11 15.23
CA LYS A 459 4.93 -24.19 14.66
C LYS A 459 4.32 -23.81 13.31
N ALA A 460 3.87 -22.56 13.12
CA ALA A 460 3.41 -22.08 11.82
C ALA A 460 4.55 -22.04 10.79
N THR A 461 5.76 -21.65 11.19
CA THR A 461 6.95 -21.68 10.32
C THR A 461 7.35 -23.12 9.94
N LEU A 462 7.27 -24.07 10.86
CA LEU A 462 7.51 -25.49 10.55
C LEU A 462 6.50 -26.01 9.51
N ALA A 463 5.23 -25.67 9.67
CA ALA A 463 4.20 -25.99 8.68
C ALA A 463 4.47 -25.32 7.33
N LEU A 464 4.98 -24.08 7.32
CA LEU A 464 5.33 -23.37 6.10
C LEU A 464 6.45 -24.08 5.34
N ASN A 465 7.51 -24.49 6.03
CA ASN A 465 8.62 -25.21 5.42
C ASN A 465 8.14 -26.54 4.81
N HIS A 466 7.31 -27.27 5.54
CA HIS A 466 6.70 -28.50 5.00
C HIS A 466 5.84 -28.24 3.75
N ALA A 467 5.11 -27.12 3.71
CA ALA A 467 4.38 -26.71 2.51
C ALA A 467 5.33 -26.38 1.33
N LYS A 468 6.52 -25.83 1.61
CA LYS A 468 7.54 -25.54 0.58
C LYS A 468 8.18 -26.82 0.02
N GLU A 469 8.41 -27.83 0.86
CA GLU A 469 8.96 -29.13 0.46
C GLU A 469 8.01 -29.93 -0.45
N GLY A 470 6.70 -29.87 -0.19
CA GLY A 470 5.72 -30.64 -0.96
C GLY A 470 5.50 -30.12 -2.39
N ALA A 471 4.94 -28.92 -2.52
CA ALA A 471 4.64 -28.31 -3.82
C ALA A 471 4.61 -26.78 -3.72
N ARG A 472 5.17 -26.08 -4.72
CA ARG A 472 5.02 -24.62 -4.86
C ARG A 472 3.53 -24.25 -4.96
N ASN A 473 3.13 -23.13 -4.36
CA ASN A 473 1.73 -22.68 -4.30
C ASN A 473 0.79 -23.58 -3.46
N SER A 474 1.23 -23.99 -2.26
CA SER A 474 0.47 -24.87 -1.37
C SER A 474 0.34 -24.32 0.07
N TYR A 475 -0.41 -25.01 0.92
CA TYR A 475 -0.49 -24.68 2.35
C TYR A 475 -0.48 -25.95 3.21
N ALA A 476 0.03 -25.84 4.44
CA ALA A 476 -0.01 -26.91 5.42
C ALA A 476 -0.42 -26.39 6.80
N PHE A 477 -1.10 -27.24 7.57
CA PHE A 477 -1.31 -27.04 8.99
C PHE A 477 -0.17 -27.67 9.77
N TYR A 478 0.14 -27.10 10.94
CA TYR A 478 1.04 -27.74 11.87
C TYR A 478 0.45 -29.05 12.38
N GLU A 479 1.30 -30.07 12.38
CA GLU A 479 1.08 -31.38 12.98
C GLU A 479 2.32 -31.74 13.80
N ASP A 480 2.15 -32.46 14.91
CA ASP A 480 3.27 -32.76 15.84
C ASP A 480 4.39 -33.58 15.16
N SER A 481 4.07 -34.34 14.12
CA SER A 481 5.02 -35.06 13.25
C SER A 481 6.06 -34.13 12.60
N LEU A 482 5.69 -32.88 12.28
CA LEU A 482 6.57 -31.90 11.62
C LEU A 482 7.72 -31.43 12.52
N ALA A 483 7.48 -31.35 13.83
CA ALA A 483 8.55 -30.98 14.78
C ALA A 483 9.60 -32.09 14.90
N GLY A 484 9.18 -33.35 14.79
CA GLY A 484 10.09 -34.49 14.70
C GLY A 484 10.96 -34.42 13.44
N GLN A 485 10.34 -34.20 12.27
CA GLN A 485 11.03 -34.11 10.99
C GLN A 485 12.06 -32.97 10.93
N ALA A 486 11.75 -31.80 11.49
CA ALA A 486 12.70 -30.69 11.52
C ALA A 486 13.89 -30.95 12.45
N ALA A 487 13.67 -31.61 13.59
CA ALA A 487 14.76 -32.01 14.48
C ALA A 487 15.63 -33.10 13.84
N GLU A 488 15.01 -34.07 13.15
CA GLU A 488 15.71 -35.10 12.38
C GLU A 488 16.53 -34.50 11.24
N SER A 489 16.00 -33.52 10.52
CA SER A 489 16.70 -32.82 9.44
C SER A 489 17.91 -32.05 9.94
N PHE A 490 17.77 -31.31 11.05
CA PHE A 490 18.91 -30.63 11.68
C PHE A 490 20.00 -31.60 12.14
N LEU A 491 19.60 -32.72 12.75
CA LEU A 491 20.54 -33.76 13.17
C LEU A 491 21.23 -34.39 11.95
N MET A 492 20.49 -34.65 10.88
CA MET A 492 21.02 -35.21 9.64
C MET A 492 22.00 -34.25 8.96
N GLU A 493 21.73 -32.94 8.94
CA GLU A 493 22.64 -31.94 8.38
C GLU A 493 23.95 -31.89 9.18
N THR A 494 23.85 -31.96 10.51
CA THR A 494 25.02 -32.03 11.39
C THR A 494 25.87 -33.26 11.05
N ARG A 495 25.23 -34.42 10.91
CA ARG A 495 25.89 -35.67 10.53
C ARG A 495 26.51 -35.60 9.13
N LEU A 496 25.88 -34.95 8.15
CA LEU A 496 26.44 -34.76 6.81
C LEU A 496 27.74 -33.95 6.83
N ARG A 497 27.80 -32.91 7.68
CA ARG A 497 29.02 -32.11 7.86
C ARG A 497 30.15 -32.93 8.49
N GLU A 498 29.82 -33.77 9.47
CA GLU A 498 30.80 -34.68 10.09
C GLU A 498 31.29 -35.74 9.09
N ALA A 499 30.38 -36.35 8.33
CA ALA A 499 30.68 -37.35 7.31
C ALA A 499 31.65 -36.83 6.22
N LEU A 500 31.48 -35.55 5.83
CA LEU A 500 32.41 -34.87 4.91
C LEU A 500 33.84 -34.76 5.47
N LEU A 501 33.99 -34.55 6.78
CA LEU A 501 35.29 -34.43 7.44
C LEU A 501 35.93 -35.80 7.69
N SER A 502 35.11 -36.84 7.88
CA SER A 502 35.52 -38.20 8.22
C SER A 502 35.65 -39.14 7.01
N ASP A 503 35.47 -38.63 5.78
CA ASP A 503 35.52 -39.40 4.51
C ASP A 503 34.54 -40.60 4.46
N GLU A 504 33.34 -40.45 5.03
CA GLU A 504 32.33 -41.51 5.17
C GLU A 504 31.49 -41.76 3.89
N PHE A 505 31.72 -40.98 2.83
CA PHE A 505 31.02 -41.14 1.55
C PHE A 505 31.70 -42.17 0.67
N GLU A 506 30.98 -43.22 0.30
CA GLU A 506 31.40 -44.27 -0.63
C GLU A 506 30.78 -44.05 -2.01
N VAL A 507 31.36 -44.68 -3.04
CA VAL A 507 30.80 -44.68 -4.39
C VAL A 507 30.61 -46.12 -4.84
N ASN A 508 29.36 -46.49 -5.07
CA ASN A 508 29.02 -47.74 -5.75
C ASN A 508 28.87 -47.48 -7.25
N TYR A 509 29.07 -48.52 -8.04
CA TYR A 509 29.00 -48.46 -9.49
C TYR A 509 27.91 -49.38 -10.00
N GLN A 510 27.07 -48.85 -10.88
CA GLN A 510 26.11 -49.67 -11.62
C GLN A 510 26.56 -49.81 -13.09
N PRO A 511 26.76 -51.03 -13.60
CA PRO A 511 27.16 -51.21 -14.99
C PRO A 511 26.07 -50.83 -15.99
N ARG A 512 26.49 -50.14 -17.06
CA ARG A 512 25.71 -49.94 -18.28
C ARG A 512 26.18 -50.91 -19.34
N VAL A 513 25.24 -51.52 -20.05
CA VAL A 513 25.48 -52.71 -20.87
C VAL A 513 24.92 -52.52 -22.26
N GLU A 514 25.64 -52.98 -23.28
CA GLU A 514 25.14 -53.01 -24.66
C GLU A 514 24.12 -54.16 -24.81
N PRO A 515 22.85 -53.90 -25.18
CA PRO A 515 21.82 -54.94 -25.28
C PRO A 515 22.18 -56.09 -26.22
N ALA A 516 22.91 -55.80 -27.30
CA ALA A 516 23.24 -56.76 -28.35
C ALA A 516 24.31 -57.77 -27.93
N THR A 517 25.34 -57.33 -27.20
CA THR A 517 26.50 -58.17 -26.85
C THR A 517 26.53 -58.58 -25.39
N GLY A 518 25.80 -57.89 -24.52
CA GLY A 518 25.85 -58.09 -23.07
C GLY A 518 27.15 -57.58 -22.43
N LYS A 519 27.97 -56.82 -23.16
CA LYS A 519 29.21 -56.25 -22.63
C LYS A 519 28.95 -54.98 -21.83
N ILE A 520 29.69 -54.81 -20.74
CA ILE A 520 29.73 -53.56 -19.98
C ILE A 520 30.43 -52.50 -20.86
N VAL A 521 29.76 -51.37 -21.06
CA VAL A 521 30.20 -50.25 -21.91
C VAL A 521 30.35 -48.94 -21.15
N GLY A 522 29.88 -48.88 -19.90
CA GLY A 522 30.07 -47.74 -19.01
C GLY A 522 29.61 -48.05 -17.59
N LEU A 523 29.76 -47.10 -16.69
CA LEU A 523 29.45 -47.23 -15.27
C LEU A 523 28.76 -45.97 -14.77
N GLU A 524 27.67 -46.09 -14.02
CA GLU A 524 27.11 -44.97 -13.26
C GLU A 524 27.66 -44.99 -11.83
N ALA A 525 28.25 -43.88 -11.40
CA ALA A 525 28.73 -43.65 -10.04
C ALA A 525 27.60 -43.16 -9.14
N LEU A 526 27.26 -43.95 -8.14
CA LEU A 526 26.16 -43.73 -7.23
C LEU A 526 26.67 -43.57 -5.80
N ILE A 527 26.46 -42.37 -5.25
CA ILE A 527 26.87 -42.05 -3.89
C ILE A 527 26.21 -42.98 -2.86
N ARG A 528 26.99 -43.43 -1.88
CA ARG A 528 26.53 -44.14 -0.70
C ARG A 528 27.09 -43.43 0.52
N TRP A 529 26.29 -43.38 1.57
CA TRP A 529 26.74 -42.87 2.86
C TRP A 529 26.51 -43.94 3.91
N ARG A 530 27.56 -44.24 4.67
CA ARG A 530 27.47 -45.05 5.88
C ARG A 530 27.73 -44.14 7.05
N ASP A 531 26.91 -44.24 8.08
CA ASP A 531 27.18 -43.48 9.29
C ASP A 531 28.36 -44.05 10.09
N ALA A 532 28.72 -43.36 11.17
CA ALA A 532 29.81 -43.75 12.07
C ALA A 532 29.68 -45.18 12.65
N ASP A 533 28.46 -45.73 12.72
CA ASP A 533 28.20 -47.10 13.16
C ASP A 533 28.24 -48.12 11.99
N GLY A 534 28.52 -47.65 10.77
CA GLY A 534 28.60 -48.44 9.53
C GLY A 534 27.25 -48.71 8.86
N MET A 535 26.16 -48.12 9.36
CA MET A 535 24.81 -48.35 8.86
C MET A 535 24.55 -47.51 7.60
N PRO A 536 23.94 -48.09 6.56
CA PRO A 536 23.68 -47.37 5.31
C PRO A 536 22.59 -46.31 5.51
N VAL A 537 22.91 -45.07 5.13
CA VAL A 537 21.95 -43.97 5.03
C VAL A 537 21.47 -43.89 3.59
N ARG A 538 20.15 -43.87 3.39
CA ARG A 538 19.56 -43.89 2.05
C ARG A 538 19.77 -42.55 1.33
N PRO A 539 20.15 -42.54 0.03
CA PRO A 539 20.32 -41.32 -0.76
C PRO A 539 19.13 -40.36 -0.74
N ASP A 540 17.90 -40.88 -0.82
CA ASP A 540 16.67 -40.09 -0.81
C ASP A 540 16.43 -39.33 0.51
N MET A 541 17.10 -39.72 1.59
CA MET A 541 17.00 -39.05 2.89
C MET A 541 17.96 -37.87 3.03
N PHE A 542 19.13 -37.91 2.37
CA PHE A 542 20.20 -36.95 2.63
C PHE A 542 20.56 -36.07 1.44
N ILE A 543 20.31 -36.50 0.18
CA ILE A 543 20.59 -35.68 -0.99
C ILE A 543 19.74 -34.40 -1.00
N PRO A 544 18.40 -34.44 -0.78
CA PRO A 544 17.61 -33.22 -0.74
C PRO A 544 18.09 -32.23 0.34
N LEU A 545 18.46 -32.76 1.51
CA LEU A 545 18.99 -31.96 2.60
C LEU A 545 20.38 -31.37 2.29
N ALA A 546 21.24 -32.14 1.63
CA ALA A 546 22.55 -31.68 1.18
C ALA A 546 22.41 -30.59 0.11
N GLU A 547 21.43 -30.71 -0.78
CA GLU A 547 21.10 -29.66 -1.73
C GLU A 547 20.65 -28.41 -0.98
N GLU A 548 19.61 -28.48 -0.15
CA GLU A 548 19.08 -27.35 0.62
C GLU A 548 20.16 -26.61 1.43
N SER A 549 20.99 -27.35 2.16
CA SER A 549 22.09 -26.80 2.97
C SER A 549 23.31 -26.34 2.17
N GLY A 550 23.39 -26.66 0.88
CA GLY A 550 24.54 -26.37 0.01
C GLY A 550 25.74 -27.30 0.19
N LEU A 551 25.63 -28.33 1.05
CA LEU A 551 26.66 -29.33 1.24
C LEU A 551 26.84 -30.25 0.03
N ILE A 552 25.84 -30.32 -0.87
CA ILE A 552 25.89 -31.14 -2.08
C ILE A 552 27.10 -30.82 -2.97
N THR A 553 27.56 -29.55 -2.99
CA THR A 553 28.75 -29.18 -3.76
C THR A 553 29.99 -29.88 -3.23
N SER A 554 30.26 -29.79 -1.93
CA SER A 554 31.41 -30.45 -1.31
C SER A 554 31.31 -31.98 -1.38
N ILE A 555 30.11 -32.54 -1.23
CA ILE A 555 29.88 -33.98 -1.36
C ILE A 555 30.19 -34.43 -2.80
N GLY A 556 29.70 -33.69 -3.78
CA GLY A 556 29.93 -34.00 -5.18
C GLY A 556 31.39 -33.87 -5.61
N GLU A 557 32.17 -32.95 -5.03
CA GLU A 557 33.63 -32.91 -5.23
C GLU A 557 34.29 -34.23 -4.80
N VAL A 558 33.91 -34.77 -3.63
CA VAL A 558 34.43 -36.04 -3.12
C VAL A 558 34.02 -37.20 -4.02
N VAL A 559 32.74 -37.28 -4.42
CA VAL A 559 32.22 -38.32 -5.30
C VAL A 559 32.91 -38.30 -6.66
N LEU A 560 33.02 -37.11 -7.27
CA LEU A 560 33.69 -36.92 -8.56
C LEU A 560 35.17 -37.35 -8.48
N GLN A 561 35.88 -36.96 -7.43
CA GLN A 561 37.28 -37.33 -7.26
C GLN A 561 37.45 -38.86 -7.13
N LYS A 562 36.58 -39.52 -6.35
CA LYS A 562 36.58 -40.99 -6.19
C LYS A 562 36.23 -41.69 -7.50
N ALA A 563 35.19 -41.24 -8.20
CA ALA A 563 34.78 -41.77 -9.50
C ALA A 563 35.89 -41.69 -10.54
N CYS A 564 36.51 -40.52 -10.70
CA CYS A 564 37.61 -40.35 -11.66
C CYS A 564 38.83 -41.23 -11.31
N MET A 565 39.16 -41.35 -10.03
CA MET A 565 40.26 -42.20 -9.57
C MET A 565 39.99 -43.69 -9.82
N HIS A 566 38.76 -44.15 -9.57
CA HIS A 566 38.35 -45.52 -9.82
C HIS A 566 38.35 -45.85 -11.31
N ALA A 567 37.81 -44.97 -12.17
CA ALA A 567 37.85 -45.14 -13.62
C ALA A 567 39.28 -45.19 -14.16
N GLN A 568 40.19 -44.36 -13.64
CA GLN A 568 41.59 -44.41 -14.05
C GLN A 568 42.28 -45.71 -13.61
N ASN A 569 41.91 -46.26 -12.45
CA ASN A 569 42.44 -47.55 -12.00
C ASN A 569 41.94 -48.70 -12.88
N LEU A 570 40.68 -48.67 -13.33
CA LEU A 570 40.15 -49.60 -14.34
C LEU A 570 40.95 -49.51 -15.66
N CYS A 571 41.29 -48.30 -16.10
CA CYS A 571 42.12 -48.11 -17.30
C CYS A 571 43.48 -48.81 -17.18
N LYS A 572 44.12 -48.73 -16.00
CA LYS A 572 45.44 -49.36 -15.75
C LYS A 572 45.39 -50.89 -15.81
N ILE A 573 44.26 -51.50 -15.50
CA ILE A 573 44.06 -52.95 -15.57
C ILE A 573 43.44 -53.41 -16.91
N GLY A 574 43.28 -52.50 -17.88
CA GLY A 574 42.86 -52.81 -19.25
C GLY A 574 41.39 -52.55 -19.57
N HIS A 575 40.62 -51.97 -18.64
CA HIS A 575 39.21 -51.63 -18.82
C HIS A 575 39.02 -50.12 -18.93
N ALA A 576 39.09 -49.59 -20.16
CA ALA A 576 38.80 -48.18 -20.45
C ALA A 576 37.28 -47.95 -20.54
N LEU A 577 36.62 -47.89 -19.38
CA LEU A 577 35.18 -47.69 -19.27
C LEU A 577 34.87 -46.25 -18.84
N PRO A 578 33.93 -45.56 -19.52
CA PRO A 578 33.46 -44.26 -19.08
C PRO A 578 32.69 -44.39 -17.75
N VAL A 579 32.83 -43.38 -16.89
CA VAL A 579 32.11 -43.26 -15.63
C VAL A 579 31.23 -42.01 -15.65
N SER A 580 29.95 -42.21 -15.34
CA SER A 580 28.93 -41.17 -15.29
C SER A 580 28.71 -40.74 -13.85
N VAL A 581 28.74 -39.43 -13.61
CA VAL A 581 28.54 -38.82 -12.30
C VAL A 581 27.35 -37.88 -12.35
N ASN A 582 26.39 -38.09 -11.46
CA ASN A 582 25.22 -37.24 -11.30
C ASN A 582 25.60 -35.85 -10.80
N LEU A 583 25.06 -34.81 -11.45
CA LEU A 583 25.28 -33.43 -11.09
C LEU A 583 23.97 -32.77 -10.63
N SER A 584 23.91 -32.35 -9.37
CA SER A 584 22.74 -31.62 -8.86
C SER A 584 22.58 -30.26 -9.54
N PRO A 585 21.35 -29.70 -9.60
CA PRO A 585 21.13 -28.35 -10.15
C PRO A 585 22.02 -27.29 -9.48
N LYS A 586 22.18 -27.37 -8.16
CA LYS A 586 23.02 -26.42 -7.41
C LYS A 586 24.50 -26.49 -7.77
N GLN A 587 25.02 -27.67 -8.10
CA GLN A 587 26.40 -27.82 -8.57
C GLN A 587 26.56 -27.33 -10.00
N PHE A 588 25.55 -27.55 -10.84
CA PHE A 588 25.55 -27.09 -12.23
C PHE A 588 25.58 -25.55 -12.33
N GLU A 589 24.89 -24.88 -11.40
CA GLU A 589 24.91 -23.42 -11.26
C GLU A 589 26.17 -22.86 -10.56
N ASP A 590 27.02 -23.71 -9.96
CA ASP A 590 28.20 -23.24 -9.26
C ASP A 590 29.24 -22.70 -10.23
N SER A 591 29.58 -21.42 -10.05
CA SER A 591 30.66 -20.74 -10.76
C SER A 591 32.02 -21.46 -10.73
N ASN A 592 32.26 -22.33 -9.74
CA ASN A 592 33.50 -23.11 -9.60
C ASN A 592 33.45 -24.49 -10.25
N LEU A 593 32.31 -24.94 -10.79
CA LEU A 593 32.14 -26.28 -11.35
C LEU A 593 33.27 -26.67 -12.31
N ILE A 594 33.58 -25.76 -13.25
CA ILE A 594 34.61 -25.98 -14.26
C ILE A 594 35.98 -26.26 -13.62
N LYS A 595 36.33 -25.50 -12.57
CA LYS A 595 37.58 -25.69 -11.85
C LYS A 595 37.59 -27.01 -11.10
N ILE A 596 36.47 -27.40 -10.48
CA ILE A 596 36.31 -28.67 -9.78
C ILE A 596 36.54 -29.84 -10.74
N LEU A 597 35.95 -29.80 -11.94
CA LEU A 597 36.13 -30.80 -12.98
C LEU A 597 37.59 -30.89 -13.43
N ASP A 598 38.22 -29.75 -13.71
CA ASP A 598 39.63 -29.66 -14.12
C ASP A 598 40.56 -30.25 -13.03
N ASP A 599 40.31 -29.93 -11.76
CA ASP A 599 41.08 -30.44 -10.62
C ASP A 599 40.90 -31.96 -10.43
N ALA A 600 39.68 -32.50 -10.58
CA ALA A 600 39.40 -33.93 -10.45
C ALA A 600 40.07 -34.76 -11.56
N ILE A 601 40.01 -34.28 -12.81
CA ILE A 601 40.69 -34.89 -13.96
C ILE A 601 42.21 -34.84 -13.75
N ALA A 602 42.75 -33.68 -13.38
CA ALA A 602 44.19 -33.52 -13.18
C ALA A 602 44.75 -34.42 -12.06
N ARG A 603 44.02 -34.56 -10.94
CA ARG A 603 44.43 -35.41 -9.80
C ARG A 603 44.35 -36.89 -10.09
N SER A 604 43.30 -37.32 -10.79
CA SER A 604 43.12 -38.73 -11.15
C SER A 604 44.04 -39.13 -12.31
N GLY A 605 44.32 -38.22 -13.24
CA GLY A 605 44.97 -38.52 -14.52
C GLY A 605 44.06 -39.25 -15.50
N LEU A 606 42.74 -39.19 -15.28
CA LEU A 606 41.74 -39.78 -16.18
C LEU A 606 41.71 -39.03 -17.51
N GLU A 607 41.52 -39.77 -18.60
CA GLU A 607 41.29 -39.15 -19.91
C GLU A 607 39.87 -38.54 -19.93
N PRO A 608 39.70 -37.25 -20.29
CA PRO A 608 38.41 -36.57 -20.14
C PRO A 608 37.23 -37.23 -20.84
N SER A 609 37.43 -37.94 -21.95
CA SER A 609 36.34 -38.61 -22.68
C SER A 609 35.76 -39.85 -21.97
N LEU A 610 36.42 -40.29 -20.89
CA LEU A 610 35.94 -41.31 -19.97
C LEU A 610 35.19 -40.73 -18.76
N LEU A 611 35.12 -39.41 -18.60
CA LEU A 611 34.22 -38.79 -17.65
C LEU A 611 32.95 -38.35 -18.37
N GLU A 612 31.83 -38.67 -17.75
CA GLU A 612 30.50 -38.34 -18.22
C GLU A 612 29.72 -37.68 -17.08
N LEU A 613 28.94 -36.64 -17.37
CA LEU A 613 28.11 -35.96 -16.38
C LEU A 613 26.63 -36.13 -16.71
N GLU A 614 25.84 -36.56 -15.73
CA GLU A 614 24.40 -36.69 -15.84
C GLU A 614 23.74 -35.44 -15.25
N ILE A 615 22.90 -34.79 -16.06
CA ILE A 615 22.21 -33.55 -15.72
C ILE A 615 20.73 -33.76 -15.96
N THR A 616 19.89 -33.44 -14.97
CA THR A 616 18.44 -33.57 -15.10
C THR A 616 17.86 -32.49 -16.02
N GLU A 617 16.75 -32.79 -16.69
CA GLU A 617 16.02 -31.82 -17.54
C GLU A 617 15.71 -30.51 -16.79
N ASN A 618 15.30 -30.60 -15.52
CA ASN A 618 14.94 -29.44 -14.71
C ASN A 618 16.13 -28.51 -14.42
N ALA A 619 17.34 -29.04 -14.25
CA ALA A 619 18.53 -28.25 -14.00
C ALA A 619 18.89 -27.30 -15.16
N ILE A 620 18.44 -27.63 -16.38
CA ILE A 620 18.75 -26.87 -17.60
C ILE A 620 17.70 -25.78 -17.87
N LEU A 621 16.44 -26.04 -17.53
CA LEU A 621 15.31 -25.19 -17.93
C LEU A 621 15.25 -23.85 -17.16
N ASP A 622 15.84 -23.75 -15.98
CA ASP A 622 15.83 -22.54 -15.17
C ASP A 622 16.60 -21.37 -15.81
N SER A 623 17.71 -21.64 -16.53
CA SER A 623 18.41 -20.67 -17.39
C SER A 623 19.03 -21.35 -18.61
N LEU A 624 18.23 -21.55 -19.67
CA LEU A 624 18.65 -22.33 -20.84
C LEU A 624 19.92 -21.79 -21.52
N GLU A 625 20.04 -20.47 -21.69
CA GLU A 625 21.18 -19.88 -22.41
C GLU A 625 22.50 -20.01 -21.63
N ASP A 626 22.47 -19.82 -20.31
CA ASP A 626 23.65 -20.00 -19.46
C ASP A 626 24.01 -21.47 -19.30
N SER A 627 23.00 -22.34 -19.21
CA SER A 627 23.18 -23.79 -19.19
C SER A 627 23.91 -24.28 -20.42
N ILE A 628 23.49 -23.85 -21.62
CA ILE A 628 24.16 -24.21 -22.89
C ILE A 628 25.63 -23.77 -22.87
N LYS A 629 25.94 -22.55 -22.41
CA LYS A 629 27.34 -22.06 -22.30
C LYS A 629 28.17 -22.92 -21.35
N THR A 630 27.62 -23.28 -20.19
CA THR A 630 28.29 -24.17 -19.23
C THR A 630 28.53 -25.55 -19.83
N MET A 631 27.54 -26.11 -20.52
CA MET A 631 27.66 -27.41 -21.18
C MET A 631 28.69 -27.41 -22.31
N GLU A 632 28.76 -26.35 -23.11
CA GLU A 632 29.81 -26.17 -24.13
C GLU A 632 31.21 -26.09 -23.50
N LEU A 633 31.35 -25.41 -22.37
CA LEU A 633 32.61 -25.36 -21.61
C LEU A 633 33.00 -26.75 -21.11
N ILE A 634 32.06 -27.54 -20.59
CA ILE A 634 32.30 -28.92 -20.16
C ILE A 634 32.76 -29.76 -21.37
N ARG A 635 32.06 -29.70 -22.49
CA ARG A 635 32.42 -30.46 -23.71
C ARG A 635 33.74 -30.05 -24.33
N SER A 636 34.12 -28.77 -24.24
CA SER A 636 35.44 -28.32 -24.72
C SER A 636 36.62 -29.01 -24.02
N ARG A 637 36.38 -29.63 -22.85
CA ARG A 637 37.37 -30.44 -22.12
C ARG A 637 37.40 -31.90 -22.57
N GLY A 638 36.46 -32.31 -23.42
CA GLY A 638 36.29 -33.70 -23.85
C GLY A 638 35.35 -34.53 -22.98
N ILE A 639 34.77 -33.94 -21.93
CA ILE A 639 33.78 -34.59 -21.05
C ILE A 639 32.45 -34.71 -21.81
N LYS A 640 31.79 -35.86 -21.71
CA LYS A 640 30.48 -36.08 -22.34
C LYS A 640 29.32 -35.72 -21.41
N LEU A 641 28.20 -35.36 -22.01
CA LEU A 641 27.01 -34.93 -21.28
C LEU A 641 25.83 -35.85 -21.55
N LEU A 642 25.14 -36.21 -20.47
CA LEU A 642 23.96 -37.06 -20.47
C LEU A 642 22.78 -36.25 -19.93
N LEU A 643 21.67 -36.31 -20.65
CA LEU A 643 20.41 -35.76 -20.17
C LEU A 643 19.62 -36.87 -19.45
N ASP A 644 19.38 -36.66 -18.16
CA ASP A 644 18.63 -37.57 -17.28
C ASP A 644 17.18 -37.12 -17.06
N ASP A 645 16.32 -38.04 -16.61
CA ASP A 645 14.89 -37.84 -16.31
C ASP A 645 14.04 -37.28 -17.48
N PHE A 646 14.47 -37.51 -18.73
CA PHE A 646 13.81 -36.94 -19.90
C PHE A 646 12.35 -37.38 -20.03
N GLY A 647 11.44 -36.40 -20.13
CA GLY A 647 10.00 -36.65 -20.35
C GLY A 647 9.14 -36.58 -19.09
N THR A 648 9.73 -36.26 -17.94
CA THR A 648 9.00 -36.02 -16.68
C THR A 648 8.58 -34.54 -16.49
N GLY A 649 9.10 -33.62 -17.34
CA GLY A 649 8.91 -32.16 -17.25
C GLY A 649 8.14 -31.48 -18.41
N TYR A 650 8.23 -30.14 -18.50
CA TYR A 650 7.62 -29.32 -19.56
C TYR A 650 8.45 -29.38 -20.86
N SER A 651 8.42 -30.52 -21.55
CA SER A 651 9.30 -30.74 -22.71
C SER A 651 8.82 -30.01 -23.96
N SER A 652 9.47 -28.89 -24.31
CA SER A 652 9.46 -28.32 -25.66
C SER A 652 10.59 -28.94 -26.48
N LEU A 653 10.27 -29.77 -27.47
CA LEU A 653 11.23 -30.38 -28.42
C LEU A 653 12.27 -29.38 -28.98
N ASN A 654 11.91 -28.10 -29.01
CA ASN A 654 12.74 -27.04 -29.57
C ASN A 654 14.04 -26.79 -28.80
N TYR A 655 14.07 -26.92 -27.47
CA TYR A 655 15.32 -26.71 -26.72
C TYR A 655 16.23 -27.93 -26.81
N LEU A 656 15.68 -29.15 -26.83
CA LEU A 656 16.46 -30.38 -26.94
C LEU A 656 17.35 -30.38 -28.19
N MET A 657 16.86 -29.83 -29.31
CA MET A 657 17.64 -29.65 -30.56
C MET A 657 18.85 -28.72 -30.40
N SER A 658 18.86 -27.85 -29.40
CA SER A 658 19.94 -26.90 -29.13
C SER A 658 20.89 -27.34 -28.02
N LEU A 659 20.56 -28.40 -27.28
CA LEU A 659 21.39 -28.85 -26.16
C LEU A 659 22.63 -29.59 -26.69
N PRO A 660 23.83 -29.22 -26.25
CA PRO A 660 25.04 -29.93 -26.61
C PRO A 660 25.18 -31.16 -25.71
N ILE A 661 24.37 -32.18 -25.93
CA ILE A 661 24.40 -33.47 -25.20
C ILE A 661 24.85 -34.61 -26.11
N ASP A 662 25.35 -35.69 -25.52
CA ASP A 662 25.85 -36.87 -26.23
C ASP A 662 24.91 -38.08 -26.03
N PHE A 663 24.23 -38.18 -24.89
CA PHE A 663 23.25 -39.24 -24.62
C PHE A 663 21.94 -38.70 -24.05
N LEU A 664 20.89 -39.48 -24.28
CA LEU A 664 19.57 -39.33 -23.67
C LEU A 664 19.27 -40.57 -22.83
N LYS A 665 18.98 -40.38 -21.54
CA LYS A 665 18.59 -41.45 -20.62
C LYS A 665 17.06 -41.52 -20.52
N ILE A 666 16.49 -42.70 -20.73
CA ILE A 666 15.06 -42.97 -20.60
C ILE A 666 14.80 -43.38 -19.16
N ASP A 667 14.01 -42.57 -18.46
CA ASP A 667 13.68 -42.80 -17.05
C ASP A 667 12.94 -44.13 -16.84
N LYS A 668 13.19 -44.72 -15.66
CA LYS A 668 12.61 -46.00 -15.24
C LYS A 668 11.09 -46.01 -15.29
N ILE A 669 10.40 -44.90 -15.00
CA ILE A 669 8.93 -44.84 -14.96
C ILE A 669 8.33 -45.26 -16.31
N PHE A 670 9.00 -44.92 -17.43
CA PHE A 670 8.56 -45.34 -18.76
C PHE A 670 8.79 -46.83 -19.00
N MET A 671 9.91 -47.36 -18.52
CA MET A 671 10.25 -48.78 -18.68
C MET A 671 9.38 -49.69 -17.81
N ASP A 672 9.04 -49.27 -16.59
CA ASP A 672 8.15 -50.00 -15.68
C ASP A 672 6.74 -50.18 -16.28
N ARG A 673 6.28 -49.22 -17.06
CA ARG A 673 4.94 -49.21 -17.70
C ARG A 673 4.94 -49.62 -19.15
N LEU A 674 6.08 -50.07 -19.69
CA LEU A 674 6.26 -50.35 -21.12
C LEU A 674 5.18 -51.26 -21.70
N PHE A 675 4.73 -52.25 -20.93
CA PHE A 675 3.76 -53.27 -21.36
C PHE A 675 2.34 -53.07 -20.79
N ASP A 676 2.07 -51.95 -20.11
CA ASP A 676 0.74 -51.68 -19.54
C ASP A 676 -0.31 -51.45 -20.63
N ASP A 677 0.01 -50.60 -21.62
CA ASP A 677 -0.83 -50.34 -22.79
C ASP A 677 0.00 -49.91 -24.02
N SER A 678 -0.64 -49.88 -25.19
CA SER A 678 -0.01 -49.46 -26.45
C SER A 678 0.49 -48.00 -26.46
N LYS A 679 0.02 -47.15 -25.53
CA LYS A 679 0.44 -45.75 -25.48
C LYS A 679 1.80 -45.61 -24.83
N HIS A 680 2.07 -46.34 -23.75
CA HIS A 680 3.38 -46.33 -23.09
C HIS A 680 4.47 -46.88 -24.01
N GLU A 681 4.19 -47.98 -24.72
CA GLU A 681 5.08 -48.50 -25.77
C GLU A 681 5.38 -47.44 -26.85
N SER A 682 4.34 -46.74 -27.34
CA SER A 682 4.49 -45.69 -28.35
C SER A 682 5.33 -44.50 -27.85
N ILE A 683 5.26 -44.16 -26.56
CA ILE A 683 6.07 -43.08 -25.97
C ILE A 683 7.55 -43.48 -25.94
N VAL A 684 7.87 -44.68 -25.46
CA VAL A 684 9.25 -45.17 -25.44
C VAL A 684 9.82 -45.27 -26.85
N GLU A 685 9.03 -45.77 -27.82
CA GLU A 685 9.43 -45.78 -29.23
C GLU A 685 9.67 -44.38 -29.78
N PHE A 686 8.80 -43.42 -29.47
CA PHE A 686 8.98 -42.03 -29.87
C PHE A 686 10.27 -41.42 -29.33
N ILE A 687 10.59 -41.64 -28.04
CA ILE A 687 11.83 -41.15 -27.42
C ILE A 687 13.07 -41.73 -28.12
N ILE A 688 13.06 -43.03 -28.40
CA ILE A 688 14.14 -43.72 -29.12
C ILE A 688 14.33 -43.14 -30.53
N VAL A 689 13.24 -42.94 -31.28
CA VAL A 689 13.30 -42.38 -32.63
C VAL A 689 13.79 -40.94 -32.61
N LEU A 690 13.33 -40.14 -31.64
CA LEU A 690 13.73 -38.75 -31.47
C LEU A 690 15.24 -38.63 -31.21
N ALA A 691 15.75 -39.35 -30.20
CA ALA A 691 17.17 -39.32 -29.84
C ALA A 691 18.06 -39.70 -31.04
N LYS A 692 17.72 -40.78 -31.75
CA LYS A 692 18.44 -41.20 -32.96
C LYS A 692 18.41 -40.16 -34.07
N SER A 693 17.27 -39.48 -34.25
CA SER A 693 17.12 -38.41 -35.25
C SER A 693 17.99 -37.19 -34.93
N LEU A 694 18.28 -36.96 -33.65
CA LEU A 694 19.19 -35.91 -33.17
C LEU A 694 20.66 -36.36 -33.11
N GLY A 695 20.95 -37.62 -33.46
CA GLY A 695 22.30 -38.19 -33.38
C GLY A 695 22.77 -38.50 -31.96
N LEU A 696 21.84 -38.60 -31.00
CA LEU A 696 22.12 -38.93 -29.61
C LEU A 696 22.11 -40.45 -29.40
N LYS A 697 22.97 -40.92 -28.50
CA LYS A 697 22.91 -42.29 -27.99
C LYS A 697 21.84 -42.42 -26.90
N ILE A 698 21.28 -43.62 -26.74
CA ILE A 698 20.19 -43.86 -25.81
C ILE A 698 20.61 -44.84 -24.72
N ILE A 699 20.28 -44.49 -23.47
CA ILE A 699 20.46 -45.35 -22.31
C ILE A 699 19.08 -45.59 -21.69
N ALA A 700 18.65 -46.85 -21.57
CA ALA A 700 17.39 -47.16 -20.89
C ALA A 700 17.65 -47.59 -19.43
N GLU A 701 17.05 -46.89 -18.47
CA GLU A 701 17.20 -47.17 -17.04
C GLU A 701 16.08 -48.10 -16.50
N GLY A 702 16.39 -48.82 -15.42
CA GLY A 702 15.39 -49.53 -14.63
C GLY A 702 14.97 -50.86 -15.23
N ILE A 703 15.84 -51.50 -16.03
CA ILE A 703 15.53 -52.78 -16.65
C ILE A 703 15.58 -53.90 -15.61
N GLU A 704 14.43 -54.54 -15.39
CA GLU A 704 14.26 -55.60 -14.39
C GLU A 704 13.72 -56.90 -15.01
N MET A 705 13.11 -56.85 -16.20
CA MET A 705 12.46 -57.99 -16.85
C MET A 705 13.11 -58.36 -18.19
N PRO A 706 13.26 -59.67 -18.51
CA PRO A 706 13.78 -60.12 -19.81
C PRO A 706 13.05 -59.54 -21.01
N GLU A 707 11.72 -59.38 -20.90
CA GLU A 707 10.87 -58.83 -21.95
C GLU A 707 11.24 -57.37 -22.28
N GLN A 708 11.59 -56.57 -21.29
CA GLN A 708 12.07 -55.19 -21.49
C GLN A 708 13.39 -55.20 -22.27
N LEU A 709 14.31 -56.11 -21.94
CA LEU A 709 15.59 -56.24 -22.63
C LEU A 709 15.39 -56.68 -24.10
N ASP A 710 14.51 -57.63 -24.36
CA ASP A 710 14.19 -58.07 -25.72
C ASP A 710 13.54 -56.96 -26.55
N TYR A 711 12.68 -56.15 -25.94
CA TYR A 711 12.15 -54.95 -26.56
C TYR A 711 13.27 -53.96 -26.95
N LEU A 712 14.18 -53.64 -26.02
CA LEU A 712 15.31 -52.74 -26.29
C LEU A 712 16.23 -53.24 -27.40
N LYS A 713 16.51 -54.55 -27.46
CA LYS A 713 17.22 -55.18 -28.57
C LYS A 713 16.48 -54.98 -29.89
N SER A 714 15.17 -55.21 -29.91
CA SER A 714 14.35 -55.05 -31.12
C SER A 714 14.33 -53.61 -31.66
N LYS A 715 14.44 -52.61 -30.77
CA LYS A 715 14.49 -51.19 -31.11
C LYS A 715 15.91 -50.66 -31.34
N ASN A 716 16.93 -51.53 -31.29
CA ASN A 716 18.35 -51.19 -31.40
C ASN A 716 18.75 -50.08 -30.42
N CYS A 717 18.37 -50.19 -29.14
CA CYS A 717 18.84 -49.29 -28.09
C CYS A 717 20.36 -49.45 -27.90
N ASP A 718 21.08 -48.36 -27.64
CA ASP A 718 22.55 -48.39 -27.54
C ASP A 718 23.02 -49.02 -26.22
N GLU A 719 22.46 -48.58 -25.09
CA GLU A 719 22.85 -49.04 -23.76
C GLU A 719 21.61 -49.25 -22.87
N TYR A 720 21.74 -50.11 -21.86
CA TYR A 720 20.75 -50.26 -20.81
C TYR A 720 21.40 -50.42 -19.43
N GLN A 721 20.64 -50.09 -18.40
CA GLN A 721 21.02 -50.21 -17.00
C GLN A 721 19.84 -50.72 -16.17
N GLY A 722 20.10 -51.64 -15.25
CA GLY A 722 19.05 -52.13 -14.36
C GLY A 722 19.43 -53.40 -13.60
N PHE A 723 18.56 -53.77 -12.66
CA PHE A 723 18.81 -54.91 -11.76
C PHE A 723 18.78 -56.26 -12.45
N ILE A 724 18.27 -56.34 -13.69
CA ILE A 724 18.38 -57.55 -14.51
C ILE A 724 19.84 -57.95 -14.74
N PHE A 725 20.75 -56.98 -14.81
CA PHE A 725 22.18 -57.23 -14.99
C PHE A 725 22.91 -57.20 -13.65
N SER A 726 22.86 -56.06 -12.95
CA SER A 726 23.48 -55.92 -11.64
C SER A 726 22.87 -54.76 -10.85
N LYS A 727 22.85 -54.91 -9.53
CA LYS A 727 22.61 -53.79 -8.60
C LYS A 727 23.87 -52.92 -8.52
N PRO A 728 23.79 -51.69 -8.01
CA PRO A 728 24.99 -50.90 -7.73
C PRO A 728 25.91 -51.61 -6.72
N VAL A 729 27.13 -51.90 -7.13
CA VAL A 729 28.12 -52.66 -6.34
C VAL A 729 29.30 -51.78 -5.91
N PRO A 730 29.98 -52.08 -4.79
CA PRO A 730 31.25 -51.45 -4.45
C PRO A 730 32.31 -51.66 -5.55
N TYR A 731 33.34 -50.83 -5.55
CA TYR A 731 34.41 -50.87 -6.55
C TYR A 731 35.12 -52.23 -6.61
N GLU A 732 35.31 -52.90 -5.47
CA GLU A 732 35.98 -54.20 -5.39
C GLU A 732 35.15 -55.30 -6.08
N SER A 733 33.84 -55.31 -5.82
CA SER A 733 32.91 -56.25 -6.44
C SER A 733 32.66 -55.96 -7.92
N LEU A 734 32.88 -54.72 -8.37
CA LEU A 734 32.84 -54.39 -9.80
C LEU A 734 33.93 -55.12 -10.58
N LEU A 735 35.12 -55.31 -10.00
CA LEU A 735 36.22 -56.02 -10.67
C LEU A 735 35.83 -57.47 -10.98
N GLU A 736 35.10 -58.13 -10.08
CA GLU A 736 34.58 -59.49 -10.27
C GLU A 736 33.55 -59.57 -11.41
N LEU A 737 32.83 -58.49 -11.71
CA LEU A 737 31.86 -58.42 -12.82
C LEU A 737 32.52 -58.16 -14.18
N LEU A 738 33.79 -57.71 -14.18
CA LEU A 738 34.56 -57.41 -15.39
C LEU A 738 35.40 -58.60 -15.87
N GLU A 739 35.60 -59.60 -15.02
CA GLU A 739 36.19 -60.92 -15.33
C GLU A 739 35.18 -61.83 -16.06
#